data_AF-A0AAV2TXD4-F1
#
_entry.id   AF-A0AAV2TXD4-F1
#
_cell.length_a   1.000
_cell.length_b   1.000
_cell.length_c   1.000
_cell.angle_alpha   90.00
_cell.angle_beta   90.00
_cell.angle_gamma   90.00
#
_symmetry.space_group_name_H-M   'P 1'
#
loop_
_entity.id
_entity.type
_entity.pdbx_description
1 polymer ?
#
loop_
_entity_poly.entity_id
_entity_poly.type
_entity_poly.pdbx_seq_one_letter_code
_entity_poly.pdbx_strand_id
1 'polypeptide(L)'
;MEKRTQPPWKAPSGERSGVLPKLTFYNSLSSKKELFIPEQGNKVKWYTCGPTVYDISHMGHARTYIAFDIVRRILEDFFQFDVVYVLNITDIDDKIIKRARQNYLMDSYVLQDLSLPRVYTDIAKAIRKLKDKSAIDPDPDKRDYLRKESERLTSLLGSDLPKGEEAVSYLVNQARDAIADVLDQERGASVTDPKVFESLARKYEEEYIKDMRALNIMDADLLVRVTEYINPIIKFVEKIIENGFAYAAPSGSVYFDTNRFASDPRHFYAKLVPTAFGDTEKLAVGEGELASEAEKRSPNDFALWKASKRGEPSWPSPWGPGRPGWHIECSVMASSVFGGSMDIHGGGVDLKFPHHDNELAQSEAYFGHSHWVRYFLHAGHLTIAGCKMSKSLKNFITIRDALKQYSSRRIRLTFLLHSWRETMDYSPDTLNEAISYEKGVIDFLYNASSLHLMAVENSSQSPPRALPAEKSLMPQLMRVQLEIYNALCDSCDTRRALTILKDFITLSDQYALNQVCPGVSLLQLSNEVYIAACFVLRLLRVFGVADLTNASSGTPAPAHEVVAGGFPSAELRPIKLGDEMIEIRDPSELLCRSWLSLDALTVDRLATVLHLSLKSLGNFTTALTREGGTFAEIARNGAESISHDYGLDLSNLPVSARDCLESVVKTATNKTLSTLVESEFGIETNAWPVVYRLLYRLASLRQIVRALVLSDSVTDRQLKSRLMEACDRMRDVDLVTAGVRLQDRTGVQGVSAAFLQTPYLGIVDPTILAEEVMQKNKREAERREAKAHQAALKQEQGRQSPSEMFRHQTDKYSQFDAKGMPTHDAEGQPIPKSQLKKLQKLYDAQAKRHATFLRTKQLVNGDQ
;
A
#
# COMPACT_ATOMS: atom_id res chain seq x y z
N MET A 1 43.78 8.50 13.14
CA MET A 1 42.60 7.62 12.96
C MET A 1 42.61 7.13 11.51
N GLU A 2 43.21 5.97 11.25
CA GLU A 2 42.98 5.30 9.96
C GLU A 2 41.48 5.06 9.83
N LYS A 3 40.89 5.46 8.69
CA LYS A 3 39.48 5.15 8.38
C LYS A 3 39.34 3.64 8.44
N ARG A 4 38.67 3.11 9.47
CA ARG A 4 38.32 1.68 9.54
C ARG A 4 37.47 1.39 8.31
N THR A 5 37.97 0.55 7.41
CA THR A 5 37.27 0.13 6.19
C THR A 5 36.48 -1.14 6.45
N GLN A 6 35.48 -1.43 5.62
CA GLN A 6 34.80 -2.72 5.69
C GLN A 6 35.82 -3.84 5.41
N PRO A 7 35.81 -4.93 6.20
CA PRO A 7 36.72 -6.05 5.96
C PRO A 7 36.40 -6.71 4.60
N PRO A 8 37.37 -7.39 3.97
CA PRO A 8 37.12 -8.11 2.72
C PRO A 8 36.00 -9.15 2.90
N TRP A 9 34.91 -8.98 2.16
CA TRP A 9 33.83 -9.98 2.12
C TRP A 9 34.25 -11.17 1.24
N LYS A 10 33.89 -12.38 1.66
CA LYS A 10 34.16 -13.62 0.91
C LYS A 10 32.84 -14.26 0.53
N ALA A 11 32.69 -14.55 -0.76
CA ALA A 11 31.55 -15.29 -1.27
C ALA A 11 31.46 -16.69 -0.63
N PRO A 12 30.25 -17.20 -0.37
CA PRO A 12 30.06 -18.59 0.07
C PRO A 12 30.62 -19.58 -0.96
N SER A 13 31.15 -20.71 -0.48
CA SER A 13 31.65 -21.80 -1.32
C SER A 13 30.56 -22.82 -1.69
N GLY A 14 29.28 -22.46 -1.54
CA GLY A 14 28.15 -23.38 -1.69
C GLY A 14 28.13 -24.11 -3.03
N GLU A 15 27.70 -25.37 -3.02
CA GLU A 15 27.50 -26.14 -4.25
C GLU A 15 26.40 -25.50 -5.08
N ARG A 16 26.75 -25.01 -6.27
CA ARG A 16 25.76 -24.76 -7.33
C ARG A 16 25.32 -26.08 -7.93
N SER A 17 24.68 -26.94 -7.15
CA SER A 17 24.00 -28.11 -7.69
C SER A 17 22.73 -27.63 -8.43
N GLY A 18 22.88 -27.06 -9.62
CA GLY A 18 21.74 -26.65 -10.48
C GLY A 18 21.86 -25.26 -11.13
N VAL A 19 20.80 -24.90 -11.87
CA VAL A 19 20.70 -23.64 -12.64
C VAL A 19 20.07 -22.53 -11.79
N LEU A 20 20.80 -22.02 -10.81
CA LEU A 20 20.32 -20.89 -9.98
C LEU A 20 20.32 -19.58 -10.79
N PRO A 21 19.36 -18.66 -10.53
CA PRO A 21 19.33 -17.35 -11.18
C PRO A 21 20.58 -16.54 -10.84
N LYS A 22 20.96 -15.62 -11.74
CA LYS A 22 22.06 -14.65 -11.51
C LYS A 22 21.57 -13.49 -10.62
N LEU A 23 20.89 -13.82 -9.52
CA LEU A 23 20.37 -12.87 -8.55
C LEU A 23 21.53 -12.25 -7.77
N THR A 24 21.55 -10.93 -7.69
CA THR A 24 22.46 -10.18 -6.84
C THR A 24 21.68 -9.54 -5.70
N PHE A 25 22.32 -9.31 -4.56
CA PHE A 25 21.77 -8.51 -3.46
C PHE A 25 22.73 -7.40 -3.09
N TYR A 26 22.20 -6.21 -2.80
CA TYR A 26 22.99 -5.19 -2.12
C TYR A 26 23.33 -5.64 -0.70
N ASN A 27 24.55 -6.13 -0.50
CA ASN A 27 25.02 -6.69 0.76
C ASN A 27 25.61 -5.59 1.64
N SER A 28 25.03 -5.40 2.83
CA SER A 28 25.53 -4.37 3.75
C SER A 28 26.93 -4.65 4.28
N LEU A 29 27.42 -5.91 4.24
CA LEU A 29 28.79 -6.27 4.61
C LEU A 29 29.86 -5.75 3.65
N SER A 30 29.53 -5.59 2.36
CA SER A 30 30.47 -5.12 1.33
C SER A 30 30.10 -3.76 0.72
N SER A 31 28.91 -3.25 1.06
CA SER A 31 28.29 -2.04 0.48
C SER A 31 28.17 -2.09 -1.05
N LYS A 32 28.08 -3.29 -1.62
CA LYS A 32 28.02 -3.57 -3.06
C LYS A 32 26.92 -4.59 -3.36
N LYS A 33 26.52 -4.66 -4.64
CA LYS A 33 25.68 -5.74 -5.13
C LYS A 33 26.55 -6.98 -5.33
N GLU A 34 26.34 -7.99 -4.49
CA GLU A 34 27.04 -9.26 -4.55
C GLU A 34 26.14 -10.33 -5.16
N LEU A 35 26.72 -11.26 -5.90
CA LEU A 35 25.98 -12.42 -6.40
C LEU A 35 25.49 -13.27 -5.23
N PHE A 36 24.21 -13.61 -5.23
CA PHE A 36 23.59 -14.43 -4.20
C PHE A 36 23.88 -15.92 -4.47
N ILE A 37 24.51 -16.57 -3.50
CA ILE A 37 24.89 -17.98 -3.55
C ILE A 37 24.50 -18.58 -2.20
N PRO A 38 23.41 -19.36 -2.12
CA PRO A 38 23.06 -20.07 -0.90
C PRO A 38 24.12 -21.10 -0.52
N GLU A 39 24.26 -21.38 0.77
CA GLU A 39 25.22 -22.38 1.25
C GLU A 39 24.80 -23.82 0.90
N GLN A 40 23.49 -24.07 0.69
CA GLN A 40 22.92 -25.41 0.46
C GLN A 40 21.98 -25.45 -0.76
N GLY A 41 22.53 -25.43 -1.97
CA GLY A 41 21.76 -25.59 -3.20
C GLY A 41 20.72 -24.46 -3.38
N ASN A 42 19.43 -24.82 -3.50
CA ASN A 42 18.33 -23.85 -3.59
C ASN A 42 17.70 -23.51 -2.22
N LYS A 43 18.22 -24.04 -1.11
CA LYS A 43 17.71 -23.77 0.23
C LYS A 43 18.30 -22.48 0.79
N VAL A 44 17.47 -21.63 1.38
CA VAL A 44 17.87 -20.33 1.92
C VAL A 44 17.48 -20.24 3.40
N LYS A 45 18.48 -20.10 4.27
CA LYS A 45 18.30 -19.81 5.70
C LYS A 45 18.19 -18.31 5.90
N TRP A 46 17.03 -17.82 6.29
CA TRP A 46 16.79 -16.40 6.45
C TRP A 46 16.24 -16.08 7.86
N TYR A 47 16.97 -15.27 8.62
CA TYR A 47 16.48 -14.65 9.85
C TYR A 47 16.20 -13.15 9.69
N THR A 48 15.10 -12.63 10.24
CA THR A 48 14.82 -11.18 10.32
C THR A 48 14.52 -10.78 11.76
N CYS A 49 15.10 -9.66 12.20
CA CYS A 49 14.76 -9.04 13.47
C CYS A 49 13.31 -8.55 13.47
N GLY A 50 12.51 -9.08 14.38
CA GLY A 50 11.11 -8.72 14.56
C GLY A 50 10.87 -7.61 15.58
N PRO A 51 9.60 -7.35 15.94
CA PRO A 51 9.22 -6.20 16.74
C PRO A 51 9.45 -6.40 18.24
N THR A 52 9.66 -5.28 18.94
CA THR A 52 9.46 -5.19 20.39
C THR A 52 7.97 -4.96 20.69
N VAL A 53 7.31 -5.94 21.30
CA VAL A 53 5.84 -5.96 21.48
C VAL A 53 5.37 -5.19 22.71
N TYR A 54 5.61 -3.88 22.75
CA TYR A 54 5.18 -3.01 23.85
C TYR A 54 4.06 -2.03 23.48
N ASP A 55 3.80 -1.84 22.18
CA ASP A 55 2.80 -0.90 21.67
C ASP A 55 2.46 -1.22 20.21
N ILE A 56 1.35 -0.65 19.70
CA ILE A 56 0.83 -0.88 18.35
C ILE A 56 1.85 -0.65 17.24
N SER A 57 1.70 -1.37 16.13
CA SER A 57 2.54 -1.22 14.95
C SER A 57 2.17 0.01 14.12
N HIS A 58 3.14 0.49 13.34
CA HIS A 58 3.02 1.73 12.56
C HIS A 58 3.60 1.57 11.17
N MET A 59 3.37 2.53 10.28
CA MET A 59 3.77 2.46 8.88
C MET A 59 5.29 2.28 8.67
N GLY A 60 6.14 2.75 9.60
CA GLY A 60 7.56 2.39 9.62
C GLY A 60 7.84 0.88 9.73
N HIS A 61 7.09 0.14 10.57
CA HIS A 61 7.17 -1.32 10.63
C HIS A 61 6.64 -1.94 9.34
N ALA A 62 5.51 -1.43 8.83
CA ALA A 62 4.93 -1.89 7.57
C ALA A 62 5.94 -1.78 6.42
N ARG A 63 6.72 -0.69 6.34
CA ARG A 63 7.76 -0.51 5.33
C ARG A 63 8.79 -1.63 5.35
N THR A 64 9.32 -1.97 6.51
CA THR A 64 10.33 -3.02 6.67
C THR A 64 9.76 -4.40 6.34
N TYR A 65 8.63 -4.76 6.94
CA TYR A 65 8.09 -6.11 6.79
C TYR A 65 7.44 -6.36 5.42
N ILE A 66 6.81 -5.35 4.79
CA ILE A 66 6.37 -5.46 3.39
C ILE A 66 7.58 -5.59 2.46
N ALA A 67 8.65 -4.83 2.67
CA ALA A 67 9.85 -4.94 1.83
C ALA A 67 10.45 -6.35 1.85
N PHE A 68 10.60 -6.94 3.04
CA PHE A 68 11.12 -8.31 3.16
C PHE A 68 10.13 -9.38 2.70
N ASP A 69 8.83 -9.18 2.91
CA ASP A 69 7.81 -10.07 2.35
C ASP A 69 7.84 -10.09 0.81
N ILE A 70 7.99 -8.92 0.16
CA ILE A 70 8.16 -8.83 -1.29
C ILE A 70 9.42 -9.56 -1.75
N VAL A 71 10.55 -9.34 -1.08
CA VAL A 71 11.81 -10.02 -1.43
C VAL A 71 11.69 -11.53 -1.22
N ARG A 72 11.06 -11.97 -0.12
CA ARG A 72 10.77 -13.38 0.17
C ARG A 72 9.93 -14.01 -0.94
N ARG A 73 8.81 -13.38 -1.31
CA ARG A 73 7.95 -13.87 -2.40
C ARG A 73 8.66 -13.89 -3.75
N ILE A 74 9.54 -12.93 -4.04
CA ILE A 74 10.37 -13.00 -5.26
C ILE A 74 11.32 -14.22 -5.21
N LEU A 75 11.88 -14.54 -4.04
CA LEU A 75 12.75 -15.71 -3.90
C LEU A 75 11.95 -17.01 -4.05
N GLU A 76 10.84 -17.15 -3.33
CA GLU A 76 9.99 -18.35 -3.31
C GLU A 76 9.18 -18.49 -4.61
N ASP A 77 8.33 -17.52 -4.94
CA ASP A 77 7.34 -17.65 -6.02
C ASP A 77 7.90 -17.34 -7.41
N PHE A 78 8.91 -16.46 -7.53
CA PHE A 78 9.50 -16.10 -8.83
C PHE A 78 10.74 -16.93 -9.16
N PHE A 79 11.69 -17.04 -8.21
CA PHE A 79 12.94 -17.75 -8.42
C PHE A 79 12.96 -19.20 -7.91
N GLN A 80 11.90 -19.64 -7.20
CA GLN A 80 11.74 -21.02 -6.75
C GLN A 80 12.84 -21.49 -5.77
N PHE A 81 13.33 -20.56 -4.92
CA PHE A 81 14.14 -20.90 -3.76
C PHE A 81 13.27 -21.53 -2.65
N ASP A 82 13.83 -22.50 -1.93
CA ASP A 82 13.23 -23.10 -0.74
C ASP A 82 13.69 -22.30 0.49
N VAL A 83 12.89 -21.30 0.89
CA VAL A 83 13.25 -20.38 1.98
C VAL A 83 12.72 -20.92 3.30
N VAL A 84 13.59 -20.99 4.31
CA VAL A 84 13.20 -21.14 5.72
C VAL A 84 13.36 -19.77 6.38
N TYR A 85 12.22 -19.11 6.63
CA TYR A 85 12.14 -17.76 7.16
C TYR A 85 11.80 -17.76 8.66
N VAL A 86 12.70 -17.19 9.45
CA VAL A 86 12.57 -17.07 10.91
C VAL A 86 12.42 -15.61 11.30
N LEU A 87 11.46 -15.32 12.16
CA LEU A 87 11.22 -13.99 12.73
C LEU A 87 11.17 -14.12 14.25
N ASN A 88 11.88 -13.25 14.98
CA ASN A 88 11.72 -13.22 16.43
C ASN A 88 10.65 -12.25 16.91
N ILE A 89 10.18 -12.46 18.14
CA ILE A 89 9.43 -11.48 18.91
C ILE A 89 10.27 -11.15 20.15
N THR A 90 10.62 -9.87 20.30
CA THR A 90 11.20 -9.37 21.55
C THR A 90 10.07 -9.13 22.55
N ASP A 91 9.80 -10.13 23.38
CA ASP A 91 8.75 -10.17 24.41
C ASP A 91 9.27 -9.84 25.83
N ILE A 92 10.55 -9.49 25.95
CA ILE A 92 11.15 -8.89 27.14
C ILE A 92 12.11 -7.77 26.71
N ASP A 93 11.89 -6.55 27.20
CA ASP A 93 12.76 -5.39 26.96
C ASP A 93 12.44 -4.29 28.00
N ASP A 94 13.35 -3.34 28.19
CA ASP A 94 13.15 -2.20 29.09
C ASP A 94 11.86 -1.41 28.75
N LYS A 95 11.50 -1.30 27.45
CA LYS A 95 10.25 -0.64 27.01
C LYS A 95 9.00 -1.43 27.41
N ILE A 96 9.04 -2.76 27.31
CA ILE A 96 7.94 -3.64 27.73
C ILE A 96 7.77 -3.54 29.24
N ILE A 97 8.87 -3.62 30.00
CA ILE A 97 8.86 -3.52 31.46
C ILE A 97 8.21 -2.21 31.88
N LYS A 98 8.70 -1.08 31.36
CA LYS A 98 8.19 0.24 31.69
C LYS A 98 6.71 0.39 31.32
N ARG A 99 6.32 0.02 30.10
CA ARG A 99 4.91 0.15 29.65
C ARG A 99 3.97 -0.77 30.44
N ALA A 100 4.39 -1.98 30.80
CA ALA A 100 3.58 -2.92 31.55
C ALA A 100 3.29 -2.40 32.96
N ARG A 101 4.33 -1.91 33.65
CA ARG A 101 4.17 -1.29 34.98
C ARG A 101 3.32 -0.02 34.91
N GLN A 102 3.55 0.84 33.92
CA GLN A 102 2.75 2.04 33.69
C GLN A 102 1.27 1.70 33.52
N ASN A 103 0.93 0.72 32.69
CA ASN A 103 -0.45 0.29 32.47
C ASN A 103 -1.06 -0.27 33.76
N TYR A 104 -0.36 -1.21 34.41
CA TYR A 104 -0.84 -1.84 35.65
C TYR A 104 -1.09 -0.82 36.78
N LEU A 105 -0.15 0.11 36.98
CA LEU A 105 -0.26 1.15 38.00
C LEU A 105 -1.34 2.17 37.65
N MET A 106 -1.51 2.49 36.37
CA MET A 106 -2.59 3.37 35.91
C MET A 106 -3.95 2.72 36.12
N ASP A 107 -4.12 1.44 35.79
CA ASP A 107 -5.37 0.71 35.99
C ASP A 107 -5.68 0.61 37.50
N SER A 108 -4.66 0.41 38.34
CA SER A 108 -4.80 0.48 39.80
C SER A 108 -5.09 1.89 40.33
N TYR A 109 -4.67 2.94 39.61
CA TYR A 109 -4.90 4.33 39.98
C TYR A 109 -6.35 4.74 39.72
N VAL A 110 -6.91 4.38 38.57
CA VAL A 110 -8.30 4.73 38.19
C VAL A 110 -9.36 3.94 38.96
N LEU A 111 -9.00 2.81 39.56
CA LEU A 111 -9.88 2.05 40.46
C LEU A 111 -9.98 2.64 41.87
N GLN A 112 -9.18 3.66 42.20
CA GLN A 112 -9.26 4.35 43.47
C GLN A 112 -10.34 5.43 43.43
N ASP A 113 -10.84 5.83 44.60
CA ASP A 113 -11.70 7.00 44.73
C ASP A 113 -10.86 8.27 44.51
N LEU A 114 -10.89 8.80 43.29
CA LEU A 114 -10.09 9.93 42.83
C LEU A 114 -10.89 11.23 42.94
N SER A 115 -10.40 12.15 43.79
CA SER A 115 -10.94 13.51 43.86
C SER A 115 -10.23 14.44 42.87
N LEU A 116 -10.93 15.48 42.40
CA LEU A 116 -10.35 16.51 41.52
C LEU A 116 -9.05 17.12 42.09
N PRO A 117 -8.97 17.55 43.36
CA PRO A 117 -7.73 18.10 43.93
C PRO A 117 -6.54 17.14 43.86
N ARG A 118 -6.80 15.83 44.02
CA ARG A 118 -5.77 14.80 43.93
C ARG A 118 -5.22 14.70 42.51
N VAL A 119 -6.10 14.59 41.51
CA VAL A 119 -5.70 14.52 40.10
C VAL A 119 -4.95 15.78 39.67
N TYR A 120 -5.40 16.98 40.09
CA TYR A 120 -4.68 18.23 39.87
C TYR A 120 -3.25 18.18 40.42
N THR A 121 -3.08 17.67 41.64
CA THR A 121 -1.77 17.54 42.28
C THR A 121 -0.87 16.57 41.52
N ASP A 122 -1.41 15.44 41.09
CA ASP A 122 -0.67 14.43 40.34
C ASP A 122 -0.22 14.94 38.95
N ILE A 123 -1.10 15.68 38.25
CA ILE A 123 -0.75 16.33 36.97
C ILE A 123 0.30 17.43 37.19
N ALA A 124 0.17 18.26 38.23
CA ALA A 124 1.15 19.29 38.55
C ALA A 124 2.53 18.68 38.85
N LYS A 125 2.56 17.54 39.55
CA LYS A 125 3.79 16.77 39.80
C LYS A 125 4.40 16.24 38.50
N ALA A 126 3.57 15.74 37.58
CA ALA A 126 4.01 15.28 36.26
C ALA A 126 4.59 16.43 35.41
N ILE A 127 3.93 17.60 35.40
CA ILE A 127 4.42 18.81 34.72
C ILE A 127 5.81 19.19 35.23
N ARG A 128 6.03 19.19 36.55
CA ARG A 128 7.35 19.49 37.14
C ARG A 128 8.41 18.53 36.61
N LYS A 129 8.14 17.22 36.63
CA LYS A 129 9.09 16.21 36.12
C LYS A 129 9.40 16.38 34.63
N LEU A 130 8.40 16.72 33.81
CA LEU A 130 8.62 16.98 32.38
C LEU A 130 9.52 18.20 32.16
N LYS A 131 9.34 19.28 32.94
CA LYS A 131 10.21 20.46 32.92
C LYS A 131 11.64 20.12 33.34
N ASP A 132 11.80 19.36 34.42
CA ASP A 132 13.11 18.94 34.93
C ASP A 132 13.85 18.08 33.88
N LYS A 133 13.16 17.11 33.25
CA LYS A 133 13.71 16.29 32.16
C LYS A 133 14.08 17.14 30.94
N SER A 134 13.20 18.04 30.51
CA SER A 134 13.43 18.93 29.36
C SER A 134 14.68 19.82 29.54
N ALA A 135 15.02 20.20 30.78
CA ALA A 135 16.19 21.02 31.06
C ALA A 135 17.53 20.28 30.85
N ILE A 136 17.54 18.94 31.00
CA ILE A 136 18.77 18.14 31.02
C ILE A 136 18.88 17.13 29.86
N ASP A 137 17.82 16.94 29.07
CA ASP A 137 17.83 15.97 27.97
C ASP A 137 18.80 16.41 26.86
N PRO A 138 19.73 15.55 26.41
CA PRO A 138 20.72 15.92 25.40
C PRO A 138 20.12 16.09 23.99
N ASP A 139 18.95 15.51 23.71
CA ASP A 139 18.32 15.51 22.38
C ASP A 139 17.43 16.76 22.20
N PRO A 140 17.71 17.64 21.21
CA PRO A 140 16.94 18.85 20.99
C PRO A 140 15.46 18.61 20.67
N ASP A 141 15.13 17.56 19.92
CA ASP A 141 13.75 17.26 19.54
C ASP A 141 12.96 16.73 20.74
N LYS A 142 13.59 15.89 21.58
CA LYS A 142 12.98 15.43 22.83
C LYS A 142 12.78 16.56 23.82
N ARG A 143 13.75 17.47 23.96
CA ARG A 143 13.60 18.66 24.83
C ARG A 143 12.40 19.50 24.41
N ASP A 144 12.28 19.78 23.11
CA ASP A 144 11.17 20.56 22.57
C ASP A 144 9.83 19.87 22.80
N TYR A 145 9.76 18.55 22.58
CA TYR A 145 8.58 17.75 22.89
C TYR A 145 8.20 17.80 24.38
N LEU A 146 9.14 17.54 25.29
CA LEU A 146 8.90 17.54 26.74
C LEU A 146 8.40 18.90 27.22
N ARG A 147 8.97 19.97 26.68
CA ARG A 147 8.55 21.35 26.95
C ARG A 147 7.10 21.58 26.47
N LYS A 148 6.80 21.28 25.22
CA LYS A 148 5.45 21.41 24.63
C LYS A 148 4.41 20.60 25.40
N GLU A 149 4.75 19.39 25.83
CA GLU A 149 3.85 18.54 26.62
C GLU A 149 3.60 19.13 28.01
N SER A 150 4.63 19.69 28.65
CA SER A 150 4.47 20.40 29.93
C SER A 150 3.58 21.65 29.81
N GLU A 151 3.71 22.38 28.70
CA GLU A 151 2.87 23.54 28.37
C GLU A 151 1.42 23.11 28.11
N ARG A 152 1.21 22.02 27.34
CA ARG A 152 -0.12 21.43 27.07
C ARG A 152 -0.84 21.03 28.35
N LEU A 153 -0.15 20.31 29.24
CA LEU A 153 -0.71 19.89 30.52
C LEU A 153 -0.98 21.07 31.47
N THR A 154 -0.13 22.11 31.43
CA THR A 154 -0.40 23.35 32.17
C THR A 154 -1.66 24.03 31.66
N SER A 155 -1.86 24.10 30.34
CA SER A 155 -3.08 24.63 29.73
C SER A 155 -4.31 23.78 30.07
N LEU A 156 -4.16 22.46 30.15
CA LEU A 156 -5.24 21.54 30.53
C LEU A 156 -5.76 21.84 31.95
N LEU A 157 -4.87 22.09 32.91
CA LEU A 157 -5.27 22.44 34.29
C LEU A 157 -6.01 23.77 34.40
N GLY A 158 -5.79 24.69 33.46
CA GLY A 158 -6.48 25.98 33.37
C GLY A 158 -7.70 26.02 32.45
N SER A 159 -8.10 24.88 31.87
CA SER A 159 -9.23 24.80 30.94
C SER A 159 -10.58 24.61 31.64
N ASP A 160 -11.67 24.98 30.96
CA ASP A 160 -13.03 24.72 31.44
C ASP A 160 -13.32 23.21 31.43
N LEU A 161 -13.55 22.64 32.61
CA LEU A 161 -13.78 21.22 32.79
C LEU A 161 -15.26 20.83 32.59
N PRO A 162 -15.53 19.59 32.14
CA PRO A 162 -16.85 18.98 32.25
C PRO A 162 -17.39 19.04 33.68
N LYS A 163 -18.72 19.01 33.88
CA LYS A 163 -19.31 19.07 35.23
C LYS A 163 -19.36 17.68 35.88
N GLY A 164 -19.15 17.61 37.19
CA GLY A 164 -19.32 16.38 37.98
C GLY A 164 -18.19 15.37 37.82
N GLU A 165 -18.49 14.07 37.95
CA GLU A 165 -17.51 12.97 37.91
C GLU A 165 -16.79 12.84 36.56
N GLU A 166 -17.36 13.38 35.48
CA GLU A 166 -16.73 13.42 34.15
C GLU A 166 -15.44 14.25 34.13
N ALA A 167 -15.31 15.24 35.01
CA ALA A 167 -14.11 16.09 35.10
C ALA A 167 -12.85 15.29 35.48
N VAL A 168 -12.98 14.36 36.43
CA VAL A 168 -11.90 13.49 36.89
C VAL A 168 -11.47 12.56 35.75
N SER A 169 -12.43 11.85 35.14
CA SER A 169 -12.14 10.94 34.03
C SER A 169 -11.51 11.67 32.84
N TYR A 170 -12.00 12.87 32.51
CA TYR A 170 -11.44 13.71 31.45
C TYR A 170 -9.97 14.05 31.71
N LEU A 171 -9.65 14.61 32.89
CA LEU A 171 -8.27 14.97 33.25
C LEU A 171 -7.33 13.77 33.26
N VAL A 172 -7.77 12.67 33.87
CA VAL A 172 -7.01 11.41 33.96
C VAL A 172 -6.71 10.87 32.56
N ASN A 173 -7.68 10.89 31.64
CA ASN A 173 -7.48 10.44 30.27
C ASN A 173 -6.53 11.37 29.49
N GLN A 174 -6.67 12.68 29.64
CA GLN A 174 -5.84 13.67 28.95
C GLN A 174 -4.39 13.73 29.45
N ALA A 175 -4.14 13.32 30.70
CA ALA A 175 -2.83 13.30 31.34
C ALA A 175 -2.28 11.88 31.62
N ARG A 176 -2.90 10.84 31.05
CA ARG A 176 -2.62 9.43 31.34
C ARG A 176 -1.13 9.08 31.30
N ASP A 177 -0.46 9.37 30.19
CA ASP A 177 0.97 9.04 30.00
C ASP A 177 1.86 9.70 31.07
N ALA A 178 1.57 10.97 31.39
CA ALA A 178 2.36 11.78 32.31
C ALA A 178 2.17 11.30 33.76
N ILE A 179 0.92 10.98 34.15
CA ILE A 179 0.61 10.38 35.46
C ILE A 179 1.26 8.99 35.56
N ALA A 180 1.15 8.16 34.52
CA ALA A 180 1.72 6.82 34.52
C ALA A 180 3.25 6.81 34.68
N ASP A 181 3.98 7.75 34.05
CA ASP A 181 5.43 7.91 34.25
C ASP A 181 5.78 8.30 35.70
N VAL A 182 4.97 9.14 36.34
CA VAL A 182 5.15 9.48 37.76
C VAL A 182 4.91 8.26 38.66
N LEU A 183 3.81 7.54 38.42
CA LEU A 183 3.44 6.34 39.18
C LEU A 183 4.51 5.25 39.04
N ASP A 184 5.03 5.01 37.83
CA ASP A 184 6.09 4.02 37.59
C ASP A 184 7.38 4.33 38.36
N GLN A 185 7.79 5.60 38.41
CA GLN A 185 8.98 6.00 39.16
C GLN A 185 8.81 5.82 40.67
N GLU A 186 7.60 5.98 41.20
CA GLU A 186 7.33 5.90 42.64
C GLU A 186 7.00 4.49 43.11
N ARG A 187 6.31 3.71 42.27
CA ARG A 187 5.71 2.43 42.63
C ARG A 187 6.07 1.29 41.69
N GLY A 188 6.82 1.53 40.62
CA GLY A 188 7.22 0.48 39.66
C GLY A 188 7.93 -0.69 40.33
N ALA A 189 8.78 -0.44 41.33
CA ALA A 189 9.46 -1.48 42.10
C ALA A 189 8.52 -2.42 42.89
N SER A 190 7.25 -2.05 43.07
CA SER A 190 6.23 -2.90 43.71
C SER A 190 5.57 -3.89 42.75
N VAL A 191 5.67 -3.66 41.43
CA VAL A 191 5.10 -4.53 40.40
C VAL A 191 6.07 -5.69 40.15
N THR A 192 5.74 -6.86 40.70
CA THR A 192 6.63 -8.03 40.67
C THR A 192 6.01 -9.26 40.02
N ASP A 193 4.72 -9.22 39.69
CA ASP A 193 4.04 -10.34 39.03
C ASP A 193 4.48 -10.44 37.56
N PRO A 194 5.13 -11.55 37.14
CA PRO A 194 5.55 -11.77 35.76
C PRO A 194 4.41 -11.67 34.75
N LYS A 195 3.18 -12.03 35.14
CA LYS A 195 2.00 -12.00 34.25
C LYS A 195 1.67 -10.60 33.75
N VAL A 196 2.02 -9.55 34.49
CA VAL A 196 1.81 -8.16 34.09
C VAL A 196 2.61 -7.84 32.82
N PHE A 197 3.84 -8.37 32.72
CA PHE A 197 4.73 -8.14 31.59
C PHE A 197 4.36 -9.05 30.41
N GLU A 198 4.11 -10.33 30.70
CA GLU A 198 3.72 -11.32 29.69
C GLU A 198 2.41 -10.93 29.00
N SER A 199 1.38 -10.54 29.76
CA SER A 199 0.09 -10.16 29.18
C SER A 199 0.17 -8.97 28.22
N LEU A 200 1.00 -7.98 28.52
CA LEU A 200 1.26 -6.85 27.62
C LEU A 200 1.93 -7.33 26.33
N ALA A 201 2.99 -8.12 26.44
CA ALA A 201 3.75 -8.62 25.30
C ALA A 201 2.87 -9.49 24.40
N ARG A 202 2.11 -10.43 24.98
CA ARG A 202 1.18 -11.31 24.25
C ARG A 202 0.10 -10.52 23.51
N LYS A 203 -0.49 -9.52 24.16
CA LYS A 203 -1.48 -8.65 23.53
C LYS A 203 -0.91 -7.98 22.28
N TYR A 204 0.26 -7.34 22.38
CA TYR A 204 0.83 -6.62 21.26
C TYR A 204 1.47 -7.52 20.20
N GLU A 205 1.87 -8.74 20.55
CA GLU A 205 2.24 -9.79 19.61
C GLU A 205 1.05 -10.19 18.74
N GLU A 206 -0.11 -10.49 19.35
CA GLU A 206 -1.33 -10.81 18.60
C GLU A 206 -1.77 -9.64 17.71
N GLU A 207 -1.69 -8.41 18.22
CA GLU A 207 -2.01 -7.21 17.47
C GLU A 207 -1.05 -6.98 16.30
N TYR A 208 0.26 -7.24 16.49
CA TYR A 208 1.26 -7.20 15.43
C TYR A 208 0.94 -8.21 14.33
N ILE A 209 0.67 -9.47 14.67
CA ILE A 209 0.34 -10.52 13.69
C ILE A 209 -0.91 -10.15 12.90
N LYS A 210 -1.95 -9.64 13.58
CA LYS A 210 -3.18 -9.15 12.92
C LYS A 210 -2.88 -8.02 11.95
N ASP A 211 -2.06 -7.05 12.34
CA ASP A 211 -1.68 -5.92 11.49
C ASP A 211 -0.82 -6.39 10.28
N MET A 212 0.10 -7.34 10.46
CA MET A 212 0.91 -7.90 9.37
C MET A 212 0.06 -8.66 8.34
N ARG A 213 -0.85 -9.53 8.81
CA ARG A 213 -1.78 -10.26 7.94
C ARG A 213 -2.72 -9.31 7.20
N ALA A 214 -3.19 -8.23 7.85
CA ALA A 214 -4.00 -7.20 7.19
C ALA A 214 -3.24 -6.49 6.04
N LEU A 215 -1.90 -6.45 6.11
CA LEU A 215 -1.02 -5.94 5.04
C LEU A 215 -0.62 -7.00 3.99
N ASN A 216 -1.23 -8.19 4.02
CA ASN A 216 -0.91 -9.33 3.17
C ASN A 216 0.57 -9.77 3.26
N ILE A 217 1.14 -9.68 4.47
CA ILE A 217 2.46 -10.24 4.79
C ILE A 217 2.28 -11.71 5.17
N MET A 218 3.11 -12.58 4.61
CA MET A 218 3.14 -14.01 4.94
C MET A 218 3.63 -14.22 6.36
N ASP A 219 3.05 -15.19 7.06
CA ASP A 219 3.57 -15.62 8.35
C ASP A 219 5.00 -16.18 8.19
N ALA A 220 5.81 -16.03 9.23
CA ALA A 220 7.11 -16.69 9.27
C ALA A 220 6.94 -18.20 9.45
N ASP A 221 7.87 -18.98 8.89
CA ASP A 221 7.86 -20.44 9.03
C ASP A 221 8.15 -20.85 10.48
N LEU A 222 8.96 -20.03 11.16
CA LEU A 222 9.17 -20.13 12.60
C LEU A 222 9.17 -18.74 13.25
N LEU A 223 8.30 -18.59 14.25
CA LEU A 223 8.27 -17.44 15.14
C LEU A 223 8.90 -17.84 16.49
N VAL A 224 9.97 -17.15 16.87
CA VAL A 224 10.77 -17.45 18.08
C VAL A 224 10.68 -16.31 19.09
N ARG A 225 10.62 -16.62 20.39
CA ARG A 225 10.41 -15.60 21.42
C ARG A 225 11.52 -15.61 22.45
N VAL A 226 11.95 -14.43 22.89
CA VAL A 226 13.11 -14.31 23.77
C VAL A 226 12.92 -15.09 25.07
N THR A 227 11.73 -15.00 25.68
CA THR A 227 11.44 -15.70 26.94
C THR A 227 11.51 -17.23 26.84
N GLU A 228 11.41 -17.80 25.64
CA GLU A 228 11.54 -19.24 25.38
C GLU A 228 13.01 -19.68 25.26
N TYR A 229 13.95 -18.75 25.10
CA TYR A 229 15.37 -19.01 24.82
C TYR A 229 16.31 -18.58 25.95
N ILE A 230 15.82 -18.29 27.16
CA ILE A 230 16.64 -17.83 28.29
C ILE A 230 17.79 -18.79 28.62
N ASN A 231 17.52 -20.09 28.73
CA ASN A 231 18.56 -21.09 29.01
C ASN A 231 19.61 -21.19 27.89
N PRO A 232 19.22 -21.29 26.59
CA PRO A 232 20.16 -21.11 25.48
C PRO A 232 20.99 -19.83 25.56
N ILE A 233 20.38 -18.70 25.93
CA ILE A 233 21.10 -17.42 26.04
C ILE A 233 22.18 -17.49 27.11
N ILE A 234 21.86 -17.99 28.31
CA ILE A 234 22.84 -18.14 29.40
C ILE A 234 24.04 -18.97 28.92
N LYS A 235 23.80 -20.13 28.31
CA LYS A 235 24.87 -21.01 27.77
C LYS A 235 25.71 -20.32 26.71
N PHE A 236 25.09 -19.53 25.85
CA PHE A 236 25.78 -18.79 24.81
C PHE A 236 26.72 -17.73 25.41
N VAL A 237 26.25 -17.01 26.44
CA VAL A 237 27.04 -16.02 27.16
C VAL A 237 28.20 -16.68 27.93
N GLU A 238 27.95 -17.80 28.62
CA GLU A 238 29.01 -18.60 29.26
C GLU A 238 30.12 -18.93 28.25
N LYS A 239 29.74 -19.36 27.04
CA LYS A 239 30.71 -19.70 26.00
C LYS A 239 31.51 -18.50 25.49
N ILE A 240 30.89 -17.33 25.35
CA ILE A 240 31.60 -16.10 24.99
C ILE A 240 32.63 -15.71 26.08
N ILE A 241 32.27 -15.89 27.36
CA ILE A 241 33.20 -15.69 28.48
C ILE A 241 34.36 -16.69 28.41
N GLU A 242 34.09 -17.98 28.20
CA GLU A 242 35.12 -19.02 28.04
C GLU A 242 36.09 -18.70 26.89
N ASN A 243 35.57 -18.17 25.78
CA ASN A 243 36.37 -17.75 24.64
C ASN A 243 37.15 -16.44 24.88
N GLY A 244 36.94 -15.78 26.03
CA GLY A 244 37.68 -14.60 26.48
C GLY A 244 37.17 -13.27 25.93
N PHE A 245 35.93 -13.22 25.42
CA PHE A 245 35.34 -12.01 24.80
C PHE A 245 34.26 -11.33 25.66
N ALA A 246 33.98 -11.84 26.85
CA ALA A 246 33.04 -11.26 27.79
C ALA A 246 33.55 -11.35 29.24
N TYR A 247 33.00 -10.52 30.10
CA TYR A 247 33.32 -10.50 31.53
C TYR A 247 32.08 -10.20 32.38
N ALA A 248 32.02 -10.83 33.56
CA ALA A 248 31.02 -10.50 34.57
C ALA A 248 31.49 -9.31 35.42
N ALA A 249 30.58 -8.36 35.65
CA ALA A 249 30.76 -7.25 36.57
C ALA A 249 30.34 -7.65 38.00
N PRO A 250 30.83 -6.95 39.04
CA PRO A 250 30.46 -7.24 40.43
C PRO A 250 28.95 -7.15 40.73
N SER A 251 28.19 -6.44 39.92
CA SER A 251 26.72 -6.33 40.02
C SER A 251 25.96 -7.58 39.61
N GLY A 252 26.61 -8.52 38.90
CA GLY A 252 25.97 -9.65 38.24
C GLY A 252 25.61 -9.41 36.77
N SER A 253 25.82 -8.20 36.24
CA SER A 253 25.75 -7.94 34.79
C SER A 253 26.93 -8.60 34.06
N VAL A 254 26.73 -8.97 32.79
CA VAL A 254 27.79 -9.48 31.91
C VAL A 254 27.90 -8.60 30.68
N TYR A 255 29.12 -8.19 30.35
CA TYR A 255 29.42 -7.30 29.24
C TYR A 255 30.32 -7.97 28.20
N PHE A 256 30.12 -7.58 26.95
CA PHE A 256 30.99 -7.94 25.84
C PHE A 256 32.21 -7.00 25.78
N ASP A 257 33.41 -7.54 25.70
CA ASP A 257 34.66 -6.78 25.62
C ASP A 257 34.99 -6.44 24.16
N THR A 258 34.54 -5.27 23.73
CA THR A 258 34.67 -4.81 22.34
C THR A 258 36.13 -4.59 21.93
N ASN A 259 36.98 -4.16 22.87
CA ASN A 259 38.39 -3.93 22.62
C ASN A 259 39.13 -5.25 22.43
N ARG A 260 38.87 -6.24 23.29
CA ARG A 260 39.46 -7.58 23.16
C ARG A 260 39.04 -8.26 21.86
N PHE A 261 37.77 -8.17 21.48
CA PHE A 261 37.27 -8.69 20.21
C PHE A 261 37.93 -8.01 19.00
N ALA A 262 38.01 -6.68 19.00
CA ALA A 262 38.65 -5.92 17.92
C ALA A 262 40.17 -6.14 17.81
N SER A 263 40.83 -6.57 18.91
CA SER A 263 42.26 -6.91 18.90
C SER A 263 42.56 -8.31 18.36
N ASP A 264 41.57 -9.20 18.25
CA ASP A 264 41.77 -10.56 17.74
C ASP A 264 41.83 -10.55 16.20
N PRO A 265 42.90 -11.09 15.58
CA PRO A 265 43.07 -11.05 14.12
C PRO A 265 41.99 -11.82 13.34
N ARG A 266 41.20 -12.66 14.01
CA ARG A 266 40.09 -13.41 13.40
C ARG A 266 38.81 -12.61 13.28
N HIS A 267 38.70 -11.49 13.99
CA HIS A 267 37.45 -10.79 14.22
C HIS A 267 37.53 -9.31 13.83
N PHE A 268 36.38 -8.73 13.52
CA PHE A 268 36.28 -7.32 13.18
C PHE A 268 34.99 -6.78 13.80
N TYR A 269 35.10 -5.75 14.64
CA TYR A 269 33.93 -5.07 15.22
C TYR A 269 33.49 -3.90 14.33
N ALA A 270 32.18 -3.63 14.32
CA ALA A 270 31.55 -2.63 13.46
C ALA A 270 31.77 -2.91 11.96
N LYS A 271 31.53 -4.15 11.51
CA LYS A 271 31.69 -4.57 10.11
C LYS A 271 30.70 -3.87 9.18
N LEU A 272 29.46 -3.70 9.64
CA LEU A 272 28.39 -3.11 8.83
C LEU A 272 28.55 -1.60 8.76
N VAL A 273 28.90 -0.96 9.88
CA VAL A 273 29.12 0.49 9.95
C VAL A 273 30.48 0.83 10.56
N PRO A 274 31.60 0.68 9.82
CA PRO A 274 32.94 0.92 10.36
C PRO A 274 33.18 2.33 10.91
N THR A 275 32.44 3.32 10.40
CA THR A 275 32.48 4.71 10.87
C THR A 275 31.84 4.91 12.24
N ALA A 276 31.01 3.98 12.71
CA ALA A 276 30.39 4.02 14.02
C ALA A 276 31.23 3.34 15.12
N PHE A 277 32.40 2.80 14.79
CA PHE A 277 33.30 2.26 15.80
C PHE A 277 33.68 3.35 16.82
N GLY A 278 33.39 3.13 18.09
CA GLY A 278 33.64 4.09 19.16
C GLY A 278 32.63 5.24 19.27
N ASP A 279 31.52 5.16 18.52
CA ASP A 279 30.37 6.07 18.65
C ASP A 279 29.55 5.69 19.90
N THR A 280 29.98 6.23 21.05
CA THR A 280 29.39 5.93 22.37
C THR A 280 27.93 6.37 22.47
N GLU A 281 27.53 7.42 21.76
CA GLU A 281 26.14 7.90 21.77
C GLU A 281 25.20 6.88 21.13
N LYS A 282 25.56 6.35 19.95
CA LYS A 282 24.74 5.30 19.31
C LYS A 282 24.76 3.98 20.07
N LEU A 283 25.87 3.64 20.72
CA LEU A 283 25.96 2.44 21.57
C LEU A 283 25.07 2.56 22.80
N ALA A 284 25.02 3.74 23.43
CA ALA A 284 24.14 4.00 24.58
C ALA A 284 22.66 3.78 24.27
N VAL A 285 22.22 4.04 23.02
CA VAL A 285 20.83 3.74 22.60
C VAL A 285 20.50 2.25 22.69
N GLY A 286 21.47 1.36 22.41
CA GLY A 286 21.29 -0.10 22.49
C GLY A 286 21.25 -0.64 23.92
N GLU A 287 21.75 0.13 24.89
CA GLU A 287 21.83 -0.28 26.29
C GLU A 287 20.50 -0.12 27.04
N GLY A 288 19.55 0.67 26.52
CA GLY A 288 18.23 0.88 27.13
C GLY A 288 18.22 1.83 28.33
N GLU A 289 17.02 2.33 28.67
CA GLU A 289 16.83 3.41 29.67
C GLU A 289 17.17 2.99 31.12
N LEU A 290 17.29 1.68 31.38
CA LEU A 290 17.47 1.16 32.75
C LEU A 290 18.91 0.74 33.07
N ALA A 291 19.86 0.91 32.13
CA ALA A 291 21.25 0.51 32.27
C ALA A 291 22.07 1.39 33.24
N SER A 292 23.19 0.85 33.74
CA SER A 292 24.20 1.58 34.52
C SER A 292 25.51 1.66 33.74
N GLU A 293 26.09 2.85 33.60
CA GLU A 293 27.33 3.06 32.84
C GLU A 293 28.61 2.86 33.67
N ALA A 294 28.51 2.90 35.00
CA ALA A 294 29.66 2.98 35.90
C ALA A 294 30.46 1.67 36.06
N GLU A 295 29.95 0.54 35.55
CA GLU A 295 30.52 -0.79 35.78
C GLU A 295 31.26 -1.41 34.58
N LYS A 296 31.26 -0.71 33.43
CA LYS A 296 31.91 -1.18 32.21
C LYS A 296 33.41 -0.89 32.24
N ARG A 297 34.23 -1.81 31.71
CA ARG A 297 35.67 -1.59 31.47
C ARG A 297 35.90 -0.55 30.38
N SER A 298 35.02 -0.49 29.40
CA SER A 298 35.06 0.44 28.27
C SER A 298 33.65 0.98 27.99
N PRO A 299 33.50 2.27 27.64
CA PRO A 299 32.20 2.84 27.29
C PRO A 299 31.60 2.21 26.02
N ASN A 300 32.41 1.53 25.21
CA ASN A 300 31.95 0.84 24.01
C ASN A 300 31.38 -0.55 24.29
N ASP A 301 31.59 -1.09 25.50
CA ASP A 301 31.12 -2.42 25.86
C ASP A 301 29.60 -2.41 26.03
N PHE A 302 28.98 -3.51 25.61
CA PHE A 302 27.52 -3.66 25.64
C PHE A 302 27.10 -4.89 26.44
N ALA A 303 25.91 -4.81 27.04
CA ALA A 303 25.40 -5.84 27.92
C ALA A 303 24.99 -7.10 27.15
N LEU A 304 25.49 -8.25 27.60
CA LEU A 304 25.00 -9.59 27.23
C LEU A 304 23.92 -10.05 28.20
N TRP A 305 24.11 -9.76 29.49
CA TRP A 305 23.18 -10.08 30.56
C TRP A 305 23.10 -8.89 31.52
N LYS A 306 21.88 -8.48 31.88
CA LYS A 306 21.63 -7.36 32.80
C LYS A 306 21.18 -7.91 34.14
N ALA A 307 21.90 -7.57 35.21
CA ALA A 307 21.40 -7.78 36.57
C ALA A 307 20.08 -7.04 36.74
N SER A 308 19.05 -7.73 37.24
CA SER A 308 17.71 -7.15 37.34
C SER A 308 17.51 -6.42 38.66
N LYS A 309 16.85 -5.26 38.59
CA LYS A 309 16.45 -4.48 39.76
C LYS A 309 15.11 -5.00 40.30
N ARG A 310 14.77 -4.58 41.52
CA ARG A 310 13.46 -4.92 42.12
C ARG A 310 12.32 -4.38 41.25
N GLY A 311 11.35 -5.25 40.93
CA GLY A 311 10.22 -4.91 40.06
C GLY A 311 10.50 -5.02 38.56
N GLU A 312 11.60 -5.67 38.18
CA GLU A 312 11.88 -6.10 36.81
C GLU A 312 11.73 -7.64 36.72
N PRO A 313 11.26 -8.18 35.58
CA PRO A 313 11.33 -9.62 35.31
C PRO A 313 12.78 -10.11 35.38
N SER A 314 12.97 -11.29 35.97
CA SER A 314 14.31 -11.88 36.12
C SER A 314 14.28 -13.39 36.08
N TRP A 315 15.40 -13.98 35.65
CA TRP A 315 15.66 -15.40 35.59
C TRP A 315 16.95 -15.72 36.35
N PRO A 316 17.05 -16.91 36.96
CA PRO A 316 18.28 -17.36 37.59
C PRO A 316 19.38 -17.57 36.53
N SER A 317 20.60 -17.16 36.84
CA SER A 317 21.78 -17.38 36.02
C SER A 317 23.03 -17.58 36.89
N PRO A 318 24.16 -18.06 36.34
CA PRO A 318 25.43 -18.17 37.05
C PRO A 318 25.93 -16.84 37.64
N TRP A 319 25.50 -15.70 37.10
CA TRP A 319 25.89 -14.37 37.54
C TRP A 319 24.86 -13.71 38.47
N GLY A 320 23.83 -14.46 38.89
CA GLY A 320 22.71 -13.96 39.69
C GLY A 320 21.44 -13.70 38.87
N PRO A 321 20.35 -13.24 39.52
CA PRO A 321 19.08 -12.98 38.85
C PRO A 321 19.21 -11.81 37.86
N GLY A 322 18.79 -12.04 36.62
CA GLY A 322 18.91 -11.04 35.58
C GLY A 322 18.04 -11.33 34.36
N ARG A 323 18.31 -10.62 33.26
CA ARG A 323 17.63 -10.77 31.98
C ARG A 323 18.61 -10.58 30.83
N PRO A 324 18.31 -11.06 29.61
CA PRO A 324 19.17 -10.82 28.45
C PRO A 324 19.32 -9.34 28.11
N GLY A 325 20.45 -8.98 27.50
CA GLY A 325 20.58 -7.73 26.77
C GLY A 325 19.96 -7.82 25.37
N TRP A 326 19.49 -6.70 24.82
CA TRP A 326 18.72 -6.66 23.57
C TRP A 326 19.40 -7.41 22.38
N HIS A 327 20.72 -7.30 22.26
CA HIS A 327 21.46 -7.88 21.14
C HIS A 327 21.61 -9.41 21.22
N ILE A 328 21.81 -9.96 22.43
CA ILE A 328 22.13 -11.39 22.60
C ILE A 328 20.96 -12.29 22.20
N GLU A 329 19.75 -11.75 22.29
CA GLU A 329 18.50 -12.40 21.92
C GLU A 329 18.54 -12.94 20.49
N CYS A 330 18.76 -12.06 19.52
CA CYS A 330 18.76 -12.39 18.10
C CYS A 330 19.91 -13.32 17.73
N SER A 331 21.12 -13.06 18.26
CA SER A 331 22.29 -13.94 18.10
C SER A 331 21.97 -15.38 18.47
N VAL A 332 21.34 -15.58 19.63
CA VAL A 332 21.07 -16.92 20.17
C VAL A 332 19.90 -17.58 19.45
N MET A 333 18.80 -16.87 19.22
CA MET A 333 17.63 -17.44 18.55
C MET A 333 17.97 -17.85 17.11
N ALA A 334 18.62 -16.98 16.34
CA ALA A 334 19.04 -17.30 14.97
C ALA A 334 20.05 -18.46 14.94
N SER A 335 21.05 -18.45 15.84
CA SER A 335 22.06 -19.52 15.92
C SER A 335 21.48 -20.85 16.41
N SER A 336 20.44 -20.83 17.24
CA SER A 336 19.76 -22.04 17.70
C SER A 336 19.01 -22.75 16.57
N VAL A 337 18.52 -22.00 15.58
CA VAL A 337 17.81 -22.55 14.43
C VAL A 337 18.77 -22.90 13.28
N PHE A 338 19.71 -22.01 12.96
CA PHE A 338 20.54 -22.13 11.75
C PHE A 338 21.98 -22.59 11.99
N GLY A 339 22.43 -22.59 13.25
CA GLY A 339 23.78 -22.97 13.64
C GLY A 339 24.80 -21.84 13.43
N GLY A 340 26.03 -22.22 13.06
CA GLY A 340 27.15 -21.29 12.93
C GLY A 340 27.12 -20.39 11.71
N SER A 341 26.22 -20.61 10.74
CA SER A 341 26.10 -19.76 9.56
C SER A 341 24.69 -19.77 8.96
N MET A 342 24.28 -18.62 8.43
CA MET A 342 23.02 -18.42 7.70
C MET A 342 23.24 -17.58 6.43
N ASP A 343 22.35 -17.74 5.45
CA ASP A 343 22.45 -17.06 4.17
C ASP A 343 22.08 -15.58 4.31
N ILE A 344 20.88 -15.29 4.83
CA ILE A 344 20.33 -13.93 4.87
C ILE A 344 19.99 -13.54 6.31
N HIS A 345 20.45 -12.35 6.72
CA HIS A 345 19.97 -11.66 7.91
C HIS A 345 19.35 -10.31 7.52
N GLY A 346 18.11 -10.06 7.96
CA GLY A 346 17.33 -8.88 7.58
C GLY A 346 16.92 -7.98 8.76
N GLY A 347 16.79 -6.67 8.52
CA GLY A 347 16.18 -5.74 9.46
C GLY A 347 15.97 -4.33 8.91
N GLY A 348 15.44 -3.41 9.72
CA GLY A 348 15.44 -1.99 9.39
C GLY A 348 16.87 -1.43 9.31
N VAL A 349 17.13 -0.41 8.50
CA VAL A 349 18.47 0.17 8.34
C VAL A 349 19.04 0.77 9.63
N ASP A 350 18.20 1.11 10.60
CA ASP A 350 18.60 1.50 11.96
C ASP A 350 19.15 0.34 12.80
N LEU A 351 18.81 -0.90 12.46
CA LEU A 351 19.38 -2.07 13.14
C LEU A 351 20.82 -2.38 12.70
N LYS A 352 21.31 -1.76 11.61
CA LYS A 352 22.72 -1.92 11.17
C LYS A 352 23.71 -1.73 12.32
N PHE A 353 23.50 -0.65 13.08
CA PHE A 353 24.33 -0.33 14.24
C PHE A 353 23.47 0.34 15.33
N PRO A 354 23.62 -0.06 16.60
CA PRO A 354 24.57 -1.07 17.08
C PRO A 354 24.08 -2.51 16.93
N HIS A 355 22.79 -2.75 16.66
CA HIS A 355 22.16 -4.06 16.86
C HIS A 355 22.82 -5.22 16.09
N HIS A 356 22.80 -5.20 14.76
CA HIS A 356 23.36 -6.29 13.95
C HIS A 356 24.89 -6.39 14.01
N ASP A 357 25.60 -5.26 14.20
CA ASP A 357 27.05 -5.28 14.43
C ASP A 357 27.40 -5.97 15.76
N ASN A 358 26.58 -5.79 16.80
CA ASN A 358 26.72 -6.47 18.08
C ASN A 358 26.35 -7.95 17.97
N GLU A 359 25.33 -8.29 17.18
CA GLU A 359 24.98 -9.70 16.92
C GLU A 359 26.08 -10.46 16.20
N LEU A 360 26.69 -9.84 15.19
CA LEU A 360 27.88 -10.38 14.53
C LEU A 360 28.99 -10.60 15.55
N ALA A 361 29.28 -9.61 16.39
CA ALA A 361 30.34 -9.72 17.39
C ALA A 361 30.11 -10.87 18.37
N GLN A 362 28.88 -10.99 18.91
CA GLN A 362 28.48 -12.05 19.82
C GLN A 362 28.59 -13.43 19.18
N SER A 363 28.00 -13.60 17.99
CA SER A 363 27.92 -14.90 17.34
C SER A 363 29.28 -15.36 16.82
N GLU A 364 30.09 -14.46 16.27
CA GLU A 364 31.45 -14.79 15.84
C GLU A 364 32.38 -15.07 17.02
N ALA A 365 32.21 -14.36 18.14
CA ALA A 365 32.93 -14.67 19.37
C ALA A 365 32.56 -16.05 19.92
N TYR A 366 31.31 -16.49 19.76
CA TYR A 366 30.83 -17.82 20.15
C TYR A 366 31.40 -18.92 19.24
N PHE A 367 31.27 -18.77 17.91
CA PHE A 367 31.66 -19.81 16.95
C PHE A 367 33.15 -19.80 16.56
N GLY A 368 33.87 -18.70 16.80
CA GLY A 368 35.29 -18.56 16.52
C GLY A 368 35.65 -18.34 15.05
N HIS A 369 34.69 -17.94 14.20
CA HIS A 369 34.90 -17.60 12.80
C HIS A 369 34.10 -16.35 12.39
N SER A 370 34.47 -15.72 11.28
CA SER A 370 34.00 -14.37 10.91
C SER A 370 32.89 -14.33 9.84
N HIS A 371 32.08 -15.39 9.76
CA HIS A 371 31.12 -15.61 8.66
C HIS A 371 29.79 -16.20 9.13
N TRP A 372 29.29 -15.70 10.27
CA TRP A 372 27.99 -16.10 10.79
C TRP A 372 26.82 -15.74 9.86
N VAL A 373 26.93 -14.63 9.13
CA VAL A 373 25.96 -14.22 8.10
C VAL A 373 26.68 -13.98 6.79
N ARG A 374 26.09 -14.46 5.68
CA ARG A 374 26.63 -14.24 4.32
C ARG A 374 26.14 -12.94 3.69
N TYR A 375 24.85 -12.65 3.80
CA TYR A 375 24.21 -11.47 3.22
C TYR A 375 23.36 -10.72 4.25
N PHE A 376 23.66 -9.44 4.44
CA PHE A 376 22.83 -8.55 5.27
C PHE A 376 21.98 -7.63 4.41
N LEU A 377 20.65 -7.76 4.53
CA LEU A 377 19.68 -6.92 3.85
C LEU A 377 19.05 -5.94 4.83
N HIS A 378 19.02 -4.66 4.47
CA HIS A 378 18.47 -3.62 5.35
C HIS A 378 17.46 -2.76 4.60
N ALA A 379 16.21 -2.75 5.08
CA ALA A 379 15.15 -1.94 4.51
C ALA A 379 15.32 -0.45 4.88
N GLY A 380 15.08 0.43 3.92
CA GLY A 380 15.22 1.87 4.13
C GLY A 380 14.18 2.45 5.07
N HIS A 381 14.48 3.60 5.67
CA HIS A 381 13.56 4.29 6.58
C HIS A 381 12.30 4.80 5.88
N LEU A 382 11.24 4.98 6.66
CA LEU A 382 10.07 5.76 6.27
C LEU A 382 10.09 7.12 6.98
N THR A 383 9.98 8.21 6.23
CA THR A 383 9.86 9.58 6.75
C THR A 383 8.46 10.14 6.50
N ILE A 384 8.06 11.16 7.26
CA ILE A 384 6.92 12.03 6.96
C ILE A 384 7.42 13.46 6.99
N ALA A 385 7.23 14.20 5.90
CA ALA A 385 7.72 15.58 5.77
C ALA A 385 9.23 15.69 6.09
N GLY A 386 10.01 14.68 5.68
CA GLY A 386 11.46 14.60 5.93
C GLY A 386 11.88 14.17 7.34
N CYS A 387 10.96 14.05 8.31
CA CYS A 387 11.26 13.53 9.65
C CYS A 387 11.07 12.01 9.72
N LYS A 388 11.97 11.30 10.42
CA LYS A 388 11.80 9.85 10.67
C LYS A 388 10.46 9.60 11.36
N MET A 389 9.67 8.66 10.85
CA MET A 389 8.45 8.22 11.52
C MET A 389 8.83 7.36 12.74
N SER A 390 8.47 7.80 13.95
CA SER A 390 8.79 7.06 15.17
C SER A 390 7.81 7.29 16.32
N LYS A 391 7.71 6.32 17.23
CA LYS A 391 6.92 6.43 18.47
C LYS A 391 7.44 7.56 19.38
N SER A 392 8.76 7.75 19.45
CA SER A 392 9.40 8.79 20.26
C SER A 392 9.05 10.21 19.81
N LEU A 393 8.89 10.42 18.50
CA LEU A 393 8.49 11.72 17.94
C LEU A 393 6.97 11.92 17.88
N LYS A 394 6.17 10.91 18.29
CA LYS A 394 4.70 10.87 18.22
C LYS A 394 4.12 11.32 16.86
N ASN A 395 4.91 11.20 15.78
CA ASN A 395 4.55 11.56 14.41
C ASN A 395 4.19 10.33 13.56
N PHE A 396 3.89 9.19 14.19
CA PHE A 396 3.65 7.94 13.49
C PHE A 396 2.19 7.74 13.12
N ILE A 397 1.97 7.07 12.00
CA ILE A 397 0.65 6.63 11.56
C ILE A 397 0.57 5.13 11.84
N THR A 398 -0.46 4.71 12.59
CA THR A 398 -0.68 3.29 12.87
C THR A 398 -1.08 2.57 11.58
N ILE A 399 -0.79 1.27 11.49
CA ILE A 399 -1.19 0.48 10.32
C ILE A 399 -2.71 0.49 10.15
N ARG A 400 -3.45 0.38 11.27
CA ARG A 400 -4.92 0.42 11.29
C ARG A 400 -5.48 1.74 10.79
N ASP A 401 -4.88 2.87 11.18
CA ASP A 401 -5.34 4.19 10.72
C ASP A 401 -5.05 4.42 9.24
N ALA A 402 -3.93 3.89 8.73
CA ALA A 402 -3.67 3.88 7.30
C ALA A 402 -4.70 3.02 6.54
N LEU A 403 -5.03 1.83 7.07
CA LEU A 403 -6.00 0.91 6.48
C LEU A 403 -7.45 1.41 6.49
N LYS A 404 -7.79 2.37 7.36
CA LYS A 404 -9.09 3.08 7.30
C LYS A 404 -9.21 3.98 6.08
N GLN A 405 -8.10 4.43 5.51
CA GLN A 405 -8.07 5.39 4.39
C GLN A 405 -7.66 4.73 3.07
N TYR A 406 -6.84 3.68 3.12
CA TYR A 406 -6.28 3.04 1.95
C TYR A 406 -6.32 1.52 2.09
N SER A 407 -6.57 0.82 0.99
CA SER A 407 -6.48 -0.64 0.99
C SER A 407 -5.03 -1.10 1.23
N SER A 408 -4.88 -2.30 1.78
CA SER A 408 -3.61 -3.01 1.94
C SER A 408 -2.80 -3.03 0.63
N ARG A 409 -3.48 -3.33 -0.48
CA ARG A 409 -2.93 -3.31 -1.84
C ARG A 409 -2.30 -1.96 -2.21
N ARG A 410 -2.98 -0.84 -1.95
CA ARG A 410 -2.48 0.50 -2.26
C ARG A 410 -1.24 0.84 -1.45
N ILE A 411 -1.24 0.53 -0.15
CA ILE A 411 -0.06 0.69 0.72
C ILE A 411 1.13 -0.11 0.17
N ARG A 412 0.87 -1.35 -0.25
CA ARG A 412 1.88 -2.24 -0.79
C ARG A 412 2.45 -1.77 -2.13
N LEU A 413 1.58 -1.31 -3.04
CA LEU A 413 1.98 -0.67 -4.30
C LEU A 413 2.84 0.57 -4.06
N THR A 414 2.47 1.42 -3.09
CA THR A 414 3.29 2.58 -2.70
C THR A 414 4.73 2.18 -2.38
N PHE A 415 4.94 1.08 -1.65
CA PHE A 415 6.29 0.60 -1.34
C PHE A 415 6.99 -0.08 -2.51
N LEU A 416 6.28 -0.83 -3.36
CA LEU A 416 6.84 -1.48 -4.55
C LEU A 416 7.35 -0.49 -5.61
N LEU A 417 6.69 0.67 -5.72
CA LEU A 417 7.07 1.75 -6.63
C LEU A 417 8.35 2.49 -6.19
N HIS A 418 8.88 2.15 -5.02
CA HIS A 418 10.09 2.74 -4.45
C HIS A 418 11.13 1.65 -4.16
N SER A 419 12.41 2.02 -4.19
CA SER A 419 13.51 1.10 -3.86
C SER A 419 13.36 0.60 -2.42
N TRP A 420 13.35 -0.71 -2.18
CA TRP A 420 13.13 -1.29 -0.84
C TRP A 420 14.23 -0.93 0.18
N ARG A 421 15.46 -0.67 -0.29
CA ARG A 421 16.64 -0.37 0.54
C ARG A 421 16.78 1.11 0.89
N GLU A 422 16.16 2.01 0.12
CA GLU A 422 16.33 3.45 0.24
C GLU A 422 15.27 4.06 1.15
N THR A 423 15.64 5.17 1.79
CA THR A 423 14.70 5.98 2.57
C THR A 423 13.61 6.51 1.66
N MET A 424 12.36 6.42 2.12
CA MET A 424 11.17 6.87 1.41
C MET A 424 10.39 7.86 2.27
N ASP A 425 9.91 8.94 1.65
CA ASP A 425 8.96 9.85 2.29
C ASP A 425 7.52 9.40 2.02
N TYR A 426 6.73 9.28 3.07
CA TYR A 426 5.32 8.92 3.02
C TYR A 426 4.48 10.19 2.89
N SER A 427 3.88 10.37 1.72
CA SER A 427 3.10 11.56 1.39
C SER A 427 1.85 11.23 0.56
N PRO A 428 0.86 12.16 0.49
CA PRO A 428 -0.29 12.00 -0.40
C PRO A 428 0.10 11.75 -1.86
N ASP A 429 1.22 12.33 -2.33
CA ASP A 429 1.69 12.15 -3.72
C ASP A 429 2.14 10.71 -3.98
N THR A 430 2.91 10.11 -3.05
CA THR A 430 3.34 8.71 -3.17
C THR A 430 2.16 7.71 -3.13
N LEU A 431 1.08 8.06 -2.43
CA LEU A 431 -0.16 7.29 -2.42
C LEU A 431 -0.96 7.48 -3.72
N ASN A 432 -1.05 8.70 -4.22
CA ASN A 432 -1.74 9.01 -5.49
C ASN A 432 -1.08 8.31 -6.69
N GLU A 433 0.24 8.15 -6.67
CA GLU A 433 0.96 7.37 -7.67
C GLU A 433 0.50 5.90 -7.67
N ALA A 434 0.42 5.28 -6.48
CA ALA A 434 -0.05 3.91 -6.32
C ALA A 434 -1.51 3.72 -6.75
N ILE A 435 -2.40 4.67 -6.39
CA ILE A 435 -3.80 4.67 -6.82
C ILE A 435 -3.89 4.75 -8.35
N SER A 436 -3.08 5.61 -8.97
CA SER A 436 -3.07 5.76 -10.43
C SER A 436 -2.53 4.50 -11.12
N TYR A 437 -1.54 3.84 -10.52
CA TYR A 437 -1.00 2.57 -11.00
C TYR A 437 -2.06 1.45 -10.93
N GLU A 438 -2.69 1.27 -9.76
CA GLU A 438 -3.77 0.30 -9.55
C GLU A 438 -4.89 0.51 -10.57
N LYS A 439 -5.32 1.75 -10.76
CA LYS A 439 -6.35 2.09 -11.74
C LYS A 439 -5.97 1.67 -13.16
N GLY A 440 -4.74 1.97 -13.60
CA GLY A 440 -4.26 1.60 -14.93
C GLY A 440 -4.26 0.08 -15.15
N VAL A 441 -3.88 -0.69 -14.13
CA VAL A 441 -3.96 -2.16 -14.18
C VAL A 441 -5.41 -2.63 -14.27
N ILE A 442 -6.30 -2.13 -13.42
CA ILE A 442 -7.71 -2.51 -13.39
C ILE A 442 -8.39 -2.22 -14.73
N ASP A 443 -8.18 -1.03 -15.29
CA ASP A 443 -8.77 -0.63 -16.56
C ASP A 443 -8.29 -1.56 -17.70
N PHE A 444 -7.01 -1.94 -17.73
CA PHE A 444 -6.47 -2.93 -18.66
C PHE A 444 -7.12 -4.32 -18.52
N LEU A 445 -7.29 -4.82 -17.28
CA LEU A 445 -7.93 -6.12 -17.05
C LEU A 445 -9.41 -6.14 -17.51
N TYR A 446 -10.11 -5.01 -17.37
CA TYR A 446 -11.47 -4.87 -17.88
C TYR A 446 -11.52 -4.81 -19.41
N ASN A 447 -10.56 -4.15 -20.04
CA ASN A 447 -10.42 -4.14 -21.49
C ASN A 447 -10.20 -5.57 -22.02
N ALA A 448 -9.29 -6.31 -21.38
CA ALA A 448 -8.98 -7.69 -21.71
C ALA A 448 -10.21 -8.61 -21.56
N SER A 449 -10.94 -8.51 -20.45
CA SER A 449 -12.16 -9.29 -20.22
C SER A 449 -13.24 -8.97 -21.25
N SER A 450 -13.45 -7.68 -21.52
CA SER A 450 -14.47 -7.21 -22.48
C SER A 450 -14.18 -7.70 -23.90
N LEU A 451 -12.90 -7.83 -24.26
CA LEU A 451 -12.48 -8.35 -25.54
C LEU A 451 -12.85 -9.83 -25.72
N HIS A 452 -12.77 -10.66 -24.67
CA HIS A 452 -13.24 -12.06 -24.74
C HIS A 452 -14.70 -12.13 -25.13
N LEU A 453 -15.52 -11.30 -24.51
CA LEU A 453 -16.95 -11.29 -24.74
C LEU A 453 -17.32 -10.79 -26.13
N MET A 454 -16.62 -9.74 -26.59
CA MET A 454 -16.74 -9.29 -27.97
C MET A 454 -16.34 -10.39 -28.96
N ALA A 455 -15.30 -11.17 -28.67
CA ALA A 455 -14.87 -12.27 -29.52
C ALA A 455 -15.91 -13.40 -29.58
N VAL A 456 -16.55 -13.72 -28.45
CA VAL A 456 -17.64 -14.71 -28.36
C VAL A 456 -18.83 -14.28 -29.21
N GLU A 457 -19.33 -13.06 -29.04
CA GLU A 457 -20.55 -12.58 -29.72
C GLU A 457 -20.34 -12.33 -31.23
N ASN A 458 -19.12 -11.99 -31.67
CA ASN A 458 -18.83 -11.79 -33.09
C ASN A 458 -18.41 -13.08 -33.83
N SER A 459 -18.32 -14.21 -33.13
CA SER A 459 -17.88 -15.48 -33.73
C SER A 459 -18.80 -16.04 -34.82
N SER A 460 -20.05 -15.57 -34.88
CA SER A 460 -21.08 -16.06 -35.81
C SER A 460 -21.08 -15.38 -37.19
N GLN A 461 -20.17 -14.43 -37.44
CA GLN A 461 -20.07 -13.69 -38.70
C GLN A 461 -19.04 -14.35 -39.66
N SER A 462 -19.23 -14.15 -40.98
CA SER A 462 -18.43 -14.68 -42.12
C SER A 462 -16.93 -14.89 -41.84
N PRO A 463 -16.25 -15.89 -42.46
CA PRO A 463 -14.91 -16.34 -42.09
C PRO A 463 -13.95 -15.15 -41.96
N PRO A 464 -13.59 -14.79 -40.73
CA PRO A 464 -12.86 -13.57 -40.49
C PRO A 464 -11.42 -13.66 -41.00
N ARG A 465 -10.86 -12.53 -41.41
CA ARG A 465 -9.43 -12.46 -41.76
C ARG A 465 -8.58 -12.62 -40.49
N ALA A 466 -7.57 -13.51 -40.54
CA ALA A 466 -6.59 -13.67 -39.46
C ALA A 466 -5.74 -12.40 -39.29
N LEU A 467 -5.27 -12.15 -38.06
CA LEU A 467 -4.33 -11.07 -37.77
C LEU A 467 -2.96 -11.39 -38.41
N PRO A 468 -2.33 -10.45 -39.14
CA PRO A 468 -0.99 -10.64 -39.66
C PRO A 468 0.01 -10.96 -38.53
N ALA A 469 0.89 -11.94 -38.73
CA ALA A 469 1.87 -12.38 -37.73
C ALA A 469 2.82 -11.25 -37.25
N GLU A 470 3.14 -10.30 -38.14
CA GLU A 470 3.95 -9.09 -37.83
C GLU A 470 3.30 -8.17 -36.79
N LYS A 471 2.01 -8.38 -36.50
CA LYS A 471 1.23 -7.62 -35.52
C LYS A 471 0.99 -8.40 -34.22
N SER A 472 1.73 -9.49 -33.93
CA SER A 472 1.53 -10.22 -32.66
C SER A 472 2.16 -9.49 -31.47
N LEU A 473 1.51 -9.57 -30.30
CA LEU A 473 2.00 -9.05 -29.02
C LEU A 473 3.05 -9.96 -28.37
N MET A 474 3.14 -11.23 -28.77
CA MET A 474 3.95 -12.26 -28.11
C MET A 474 5.47 -11.97 -28.09
N PRO A 475 6.11 -11.47 -29.17
CA PRO A 475 7.53 -11.12 -29.13
C PRO A 475 7.83 -10.01 -28.12
N GLN A 476 6.92 -9.03 -27.96
CA GLN A 476 7.07 -7.97 -26.96
C GLN A 476 6.90 -8.50 -25.54
N LEU A 477 5.95 -9.41 -25.33
CA LEU A 477 5.79 -10.08 -24.03
C LEU A 477 7.08 -10.83 -23.64
N MET A 478 7.67 -11.62 -24.54
CA MET A 478 8.93 -12.34 -24.27
C MET A 478 10.06 -11.39 -23.86
N ARG A 479 10.17 -10.24 -24.55
CA ARG A 479 11.16 -9.21 -24.22
C ARG A 479 10.91 -8.62 -22.83
N VAL A 480 9.66 -8.26 -22.53
CA VAL A 480 9.25 -7.71 -21.23
C VAL A 480 9.53 -8.69 -20.09
N GLN A 481 9.25 -9.99 -20.29
CA GLN A 481 9.55 -11.03 -19.32
C GLN A 481 11.05 -11.08 -18.99
N LEU A 482 11.92 -11.02 -20.00
CA LEU A 482 13.36 -10.98 -19.82
C LEU A 482 13.83 -9.70 -19.12
N GLU A 483 13.29 -8.55 -19.50
CA GLU A 483 13.64 -7.26 -18.88
C GLU A 483 13.25 -7.20 -17.39
N ILE A 484 12.09 -7.77 -17.03
CA ILE A 484 11.62 -7.92 -15.65
C ILE A 484 12.47 -8.93 -14.89
N TYR A 485 12.77 -10.10 -15.47
CA TYR A 485 13.69 -11.08 -14.87
C TYR A 485 15.03 -10.44 -14.53
N ASN A 486 15.59 -9.65 -15.45
CA ASN A 486 16.84 -8.92 -15.25
C ASN A 486 16.73 -7.83 -14.18
N ALA A 487 15.58 -7.16 -14.05
CA ALA A 487 15.32 -6.19 -12.99
C ALA A 487 15.29 -6.88 -11.62
N LEU A 488 14.60 -8.01 -11.51
CA LEU A 488 14.49 -8.75 -10.25
C LEU A 488 15.80 -9.44 -9.86
N CYS A 489 16.61 -9.88 -10.82
CA CYS A 489 17.98 -10.33 -10.57
C CYS A 489 18.89 -9.21 -10.04
N ASP A 490 18.56 -7.95 -10.29
CA ASP A 490 19.33 -6.79 -9.85
C ASP A 490 18.86 -6.30 -8.46
N SER A 491 19.06 -7.13 -7.43
CA SER A 491 18.67 -6.83 -6.05
C SER A 491 17.17 -6.60 -5.87
N CYS A 492 16.35 -7.40 -6.55
CA CYS A 492 14.88 -7.33 -6.50
C CYS A 492 14.36 -5.92 -6.83
N ASP A 493 14.79 -5.33 -7.96
CA ASP A 493 14.37 -3.99 -8.38
C ASP A 493 12.90 -3.98 -8.86
N THR A 494 11.99 -3.90 -7.89
CA THR A 494 10.54 -3.88 -8.10
C THR A 494 10.08 -2.60 -8.79
N ARG A 495 10.73 -1.47 -8.52
CA ARG A 495 10.39 -0.19 -9.15
C ARG A 495 10.58 -0.28 -10.67
N ARG A 496 11.75 -0.75 -11.12
CA ARG A 496 12.02 -0.95 -12.54
C ARG A 496 11.08 -2.00 -13.14
N ALA A 497 10.83 -3.11 -12.45
CA ALA A 497 9.90 -4.13 -12.91
C ALA A 497 8.48 -3.57 -13.13
N LEU A 498 7.95 -2.78 -12.19
CA LEU A 498 6.62 -2.17 -12.31
C LEU A 498 6.55 -1.09 -13.40
N THR A 499 7.62 -0.34 -13.65
CA THR A 499 7.69 0.60 -14.78
C THR A 499 7.59 -0.15 -16.11
N ILE A 500 8.39 -1.21 -16.29
CA ILE A 500 8.34 -2.05 -17.49
C ILE A 500 6.93 -2.65 -17.67
N LEU A 501 6.33 -3.12 -16.57
CA LEU A 501 4.98 -3.69 -16.59
C LEU A 501 3.92 -2.65 -17.01
N LYS A 502 4.02 -1.40 -16.52
CA LYS A 502 3.11 -0.30 -16.87
C LYS A 502 3.21 0.08 -18.34
N ASP A 503 4.44 0.14 -18.87
CA ASP A 503 4.68 0.42 -20.29
C ASP A 503 4.10 -0.71 -21.16
N PHE A 504 4.26 -1.97 -20.74
CA PHE A 504 3.68 -3.13 -21.41
C PHE A 504 2.15 -3.14 -21.38
N ILE A 505 1.53 -2.77 -20.26
CA ILE A 505 0.06 -2.61 -20.15
C ILE A 505 -0.41 -1.56 -21.17
N THR A 506 0.25 -0.40 -21.22
CA THR A 506 -0.10 0.69 -22.14
C THR A 506 0.03 0.23 -23.60
N LEU A 507 1.10 -0.50 -23.93
CA LEU A 507 1.31 -1.07 -25.26
C LEU A 507 0.23 -2.10 -25.61
N SER A 508 -0.16 -2.95 -24.66
CA SER A 508 -1.19 -3.98 -24.83
C SER A 508 -2.58 -3.37 -25.05
N ASP A 509 -2.92 -2.30 -24.33
CA ASP A 509 -4.16 -1.55 -24.54
C ASP A 509 -4.19 -0.88 -25.93
N GLN A 510 -3.09 -0.24 -26.34
CA GLN A 510 -2.98 0.35 -27.68
C GLN A 510 -3.08 -0.73 -28.78
N TYR A 511 -2.46 -1.89 -28.54
CA TYR A 511 -2.55 -3.04 -29.41
C TYR A 511 -4.00 -3.52 -29.57
N ALA A 512 -4.73 -3.71 -28.47
CA ALA A 512 -6.13 -4.09 -28.50
C ALA A 512 -6.98 -3.05 -29.25
N LEU A 513 -6.82 -1.76 -28.95
CA LEU A 513 -7.61 -0.69 -29.55
C LEU A 513 -7.38 -0.54 -31.06
N ASN A 514 -6.13 -0.65 -31.53
CA ASN A 514 -5.79 -0.44 -32.94
C ASN A 514 -6.21 -1.60 -33.86
N GLN A 515 -6.43 -2.80 -33.30
CA GLN A 515 -6.73 -4.00 -34.10
C GLN A 515 -8.21 -4.39 -34.09
N VAL A 516 -9.03 -3.77 -33.24
CA VAL A 516 -10.50 -3.96 -33.26
C VAL A 516 -11.06 -3.30 -34.51
N CYS A 517 -11.29 -4.10 -35.56
CA CYS A 517 -11.81 -3.66 -36.86
C CYS A 517 -12.93 -4.60 -37.34
N PRO A 518 -13.94 -4.09 -38.08
CA PRO A 518 -14.97 -4.94 -38.69
C PRO A 518 -14.38 -6.03 -39.60
N GLY A 519 -14.86 -7.27 -39.48
CA GLY A 519 -14.45 -8.40 -40.34
C GLY A 519 -13.15 -9.12 -39.95
N VAL A 520 -12.53 -8.74 -38.82
CA VAL A 520 -11.33 -9.42 -38.26
C VAL A 520 -11.74 -10.31 -37.09
N SER A 521 -11.11 -11.48 -36.97
CA SER A 521 -11.36 -12.40 -35.86
C SER A 521 -10.76 -11.82 -34.60
N LEU A 522 -11.59 -11.53 -33.60
CA LEU A 522 -11.10 -11.05 -32.30
C LEU A 522 -10.55 -12.20 -31.44
N LEU A 523 -10.72 -13.46 -31.84
CA LEU A 523 -10.30 -14.63 -31.06
C LEU A 523 -8.79 -14.61 -30.76
N GLN A 524 -7.97 -14.43 -31.80
CA GLN A 524 -6.52 -14.36 -31.64
C GLN A 524 -6.10 -13.14 -30.80
N LEU A 525 -6.68 -11.97 -31.09
CA LEU A 525 -6.42 -10.74 -30.33
C LEU A 525 -6.72 -10.92 -28.84
N SER A 526 -7.87 -11.54 -28.54
CA SER A 526 -8.32 -11.77 -27.18
C SER A 526 -7.45 -12.76 -26.42
N ASN A 527 -6.93 -13.78 -27.11
CA ASN A 527 -5.99 -14.72 -26.51
C ASN A 527 -4.66 -14.06 -26.17
N GLU A 528 -4.10 -13.30 -27.11
CA GLU A 528 -2.83 -12.60 -26.89
C GLU A 528 -2.92 -11.60 -25.72
N VAL A 529 -4.02 -10.83 -25.65
CA VAL A 529 -4.27 -9.89 -24.54
C VAL A 529 -4.54 -10.61 -23.22
N TYR A 530 -5.23 -11.76 -23.24
CA TYR A 530 -5.42 -12.58 -22.03
C TYR A 530 -4.10 -13.13 -21.48
N ILE A 531 -3.19 -13.58 -22.35
CA ILE A 531 -1.86 -14.03 -21.92
C ILE A 531 -1.10 -12.88 -21.26
N ALA A 532 -1.16 -11.68 -21.86
CA ALA A 532 -0.58 -10.47 -21.28
C ALA A 532 -1.19 -10.16 -19.90
N ALA A 533 -2.51 -10.27 -19.76
CA ALA A 533 -3.20 -10.08 -18.48
C ALA A 533 -2.81 -11.13 -17.43
N CYS A 534 -2.69 -12.41 -17.80
CA CYS A 534 -2.20 -13.46 -16.91
C CYS A 534 -0.78 -13.18 -16.44
N PHE A 535 0.12 -12.74 -17.33
CA PHE A 535 1.47 -12.36 -16.95
C PHE A 535 1.47 -11.24 -15.89
N VAL A 536 0.70 -10.17 -16.15
CA VAL A 536 0.54 -9.05 -15.22
C VAL A 536 0.03 -9.54 -13.86
N LEU A 537 -1.05 -10.32 -13.86
CA LEU A 537 -1.68 -10.84 -12.63
C LEU A 537 -0.77 -11.77 -11.85
N ARG A 538 -0.06 -12.69 -12.51
CA ARG A 538 0.92 -13.59 -11.87
C ARG A 538 2.05 -12.80 -11.20
N LEU A 539 2.57 -11.77 -11.87
CA LEU A 539 3.64 -10.95 -11.30
C LEU A 539 3.14 -10.12 -10.12
N LEU A 540 1.95 -9.52 -10.23
CA LEU A 540 1.33 -8.80 -9.12
C LEU A 540 0.96 -9.72 -7.96
N ARG A 541 0.63 -11.00 -8.22
CA ARG A 541 0.45 -12.02 -7.18
C ARG A 541 1.75 -12.33 -6.44
N VAL A 542 2.86 -12.52 -7.16
CA VAL A 542 4.21 -12.65 -6.55
C VAL A 542 4.50 -11.43 -5.67
N PHE A 543 4.16 -10.23 -6.14
CA PHE A 543 4.35 -9.03 -5.33
C PHE A 543 3.35 -8.88 -4.20
N GLY A 544 2.40 -9.80 -3.98
CA GLY A 544 1.35 -9.75 -2.95
C GLY A 544 0.30 -8.65 -3.18
N VAL A 545 0.17 -8.17 -4.42
CA VAL A 545 -0.80 -7.13 -4.85
C VAL A 545 -2.09 -7.78 -5.36
N ALA A 546 -2.01 -8.94 -6.00
CA ALA A 546 -3.17 -9.67 -6.52
C ALA A 546 -3.39 -10.99 -5.75
N ASP A 547 -4.65 -11.42 -5.67
CA ASP A 547 -5.03 -12.70 -5.10
C ASP A 547 -4.70 -13.86 -6.04
N LEU A 548 -4.76 -15.08 -5.50
CA LEU A 548 -4.73 -16.30 -6.32
C LEU A 548 -6.06 -16.45 -7.06
N THR A 549 -5.97 -16.47 -8.39
CA THR A 549 -7.07 -16.69 -9.35
C THR A 549 -6.57 -17.64 -10.43
N ASN A 550 -7.47 -18.13 -11.28
CA ASN A 550 -7.08 -18.96 -12.42
C ASN A 550 -6.05 -18.23 -13.31
N ALA A 551 -6.26 -16.93 -13.55
CA ALA A 551 -5.37 -16.11 -14.36
C ALA A 551 -4.03 -15.78 -13.68
N SER A 552 -4.01 -15.63 -12.36
CA SER A 552 -2.79 -15.33 -11.58
C SER A 552 -2.03 -16.58 -11.10
N SER A 553 -2.56 -17.78 -11.34
CA SER A 553 -1.92 -19.05 -10.99
C SER A 553 -0.64 -19.31 -11.80
N GLY A 554 0.35 -19.94 -11.17
CA GLY A 554 1.65 -20.29 -11.79
C GLY A 554 2.73 -19.20 -11.68
N THR A 555 3.90 -19.45 -12.28
CA THR A 555 5.06 -18.57 -12.20
C THR A 555 5.03 -17.51 -13.31
N PRO A 556 5.31 -16.22 -13.02
CA PRO A 556 5.26 -15.14 -14.02
C PRO A 556 6.44 -15.15 -14.99
N ALA A 557 7.57 -15.78 -14.65
CA ALA A 557 8.82 -15.70 -15.41
C ALA A 557 9.39 -17.07 -15.83
N PRO A 558 10.29 -17.09 -16.82
CA PRO A 558 10.96 -18.30 -17.25
C PRO A 558 11.82 -18.89 -16.12
N ALA A 559 11.48 -20.11 -15.70
CA ALA A 559 12.42 -20.98 -15.03
C ALA A 559 13.46 -21.48 -16.06
N HIS A 560 14.72 -21.64 -15.65
CA HIS A 560 15.72 -22.33 -16.46
C HIS A 560 15.23 -23.74 -16.80
N GLU A 561 15.37 -24.19 -18.05
CA GLU A 561 15.06 -25.58 -18.38
C GLU A 561 16.10 -26.52 -17.74
N VAL A 562 15.64 -27.41 -16.88
CA VAL A 562 16.41 -28.61 -16.52
C VAL A 562 16.09 -29.66 -17.58
N VAL A 563 17.02 -29.87 -18.53
CA VAL A 563 16.93 -30.97 -19.48
C VAL A 563 17.22 -32.28 -18.73
N ALA A 564 16.55 -33.37 -19.08
CA ALA A 564 16.89 -34.71 -18.58
C ALA A 564 18.38 -34.98 -18.85
N GLY A 565 19.19 -35.07 -17.79
CA GLY A 565 20.66 -35.13 -17.89
C GLY A 565 21.41 -33.98 -17.20
N GLY A 566 20.72 -32.99 -16.61
CA GLY A 566 21.32 -32.04 -15.66
C GLY A 566 22.15 -30.89 -16.25
N PHE A 567 22.12 -30.69 -17.57
CA PHE A 567 22.74 -29.52 -18.21
C PHE A 567 21.73 -28.38 -18.43
N PRO A 568 22.09 -27.11 -18.15
CA PRO A 568 21.21 -25.96 -18.35
C PRO A 568 20.96 -25.68 -19.83
N SER A 569 19.69 -25.48 -20.21
CA SER A 569 19.31 -24.75 -21.42
C SER A 569 19.11 -23.26 -21.08
N ALA A 570 19.63 -22.37 -21.94
CA ALA A 570 19.43 -20.92 -21.85
C ALA A 570 18.09 -20.46 -22.46
N GLU A 571 17.20 -21.40 -22.80
CA GLU A 571 15.93 -21.09 -23.45
C GLU A 571 14.88 -20.68 -22.42
N LEU A 572 14.37 -19.46 -22.60
CA LEU A 572 13.27 -18.91 -21.81
C LEU A 572 12.04 -19.80 -22.04
N ARG A 573 11.43 -20.33 -20.97
CA ARG A 573 10.07 -20.87 -21.07
C ARG A 573 9.10 -19.70 -21.31
N PRO A 574 8.44 -19.58 -22.48
CA PRO A 574 7.26 -18.72 -22.57
C PRO A 574 6.24 -19.17 -21.51
N ILE A 575 5.31 -18.28 -21.13
CA ILE A 575 4.17 -18.68 -20.30
C ILE A 575 3.50 -19.87 -21.00
N LYS A 576 3.61 -21.05 -20.39
CA LYS A 576 2.80 -22.20 -20.79
C LYS A 576 1.39 -21.91 -20.31
N LEU A 577 0.58 -21.34 -21.20
CA LEU A 577 -0.83 -21.67 -21.21
C LEU A 577 -0.91 -23.21 -21.35
N GLY A 578 -1.76 -23.90 -20.59
CA GLY A 578 -1.95 -25.35 -20.79
C GLY A 578 -2.29 -25.66 -22.25
N ASP A 579 -2.08 -26.88 -22.73
CA ASP A 579 -2.37 -27.23 -24.14
C ASP A 579 -3.85 -26.97 -24.49
N GLU A 580 -4.76 -27.16 -23.52
CA GLU A 580 -6.19 -26.80 -23.57
C GLU A 580 -6.45 -25.28 -23.70
N MET A 581 -5.43 -24.46 -23.44
CA MET A 581 -5.48 -23.01 -23.51
C MET A 581 -4.93 -22.41 -24.80
N ILE A 582 -4.18 -23.18 -25.58
CA ILE A 582 -3.54 -22.74 -26.83
C ILE A 582 -4.43 -23.05 -28.05
N GLU A 583 -5.12 -24.19 -28.06
CA GLU A 583 -6.10 -24.52 -29.10
C GLU A 583 -7.51 -24.15 -28.68
N ILE A 584 -7.88 -22.87 -28.81
CA ILE A 584 -9.29 -22.49 -28.64
C ILE A 584 -10.05 -22.88 -29.90
N ARG A 585 -10.75 -24.01 -29.81
CA ARG A 585 -11.58 -24.55 -30.89
C ARG A 585 -12.99 -23.95 -30.88
N ASP A 586 -13.45 -23.50 -29.71
CA ASP A 586 -14.75 -22.85 -29.50
C ASP A 586 -14.59 -21.50 -28.76
N PRO A 587 -15.05 -20.37 -29.33
CA PRO A 587 -15.10 -19.08 -28.65
C PRO A 587 -15.76 -19.10 -27.27
N SER A 588 -16.71 -20.02 -27.00
CA SER A 588 -17.38 -20.15 -25.71
C SER A 588 -16.42 -20.44 -24.54
N GLU A 589 -15.28 -21.07 -24.82
CA GLU A 589 -14.22 -21.37 -23.83
C GLU A 589 -13.55 -20.11 -23.28
N LEU A 590 -13.60 -18.99 -24.02
CA LEU A 590 -13.07 -17.70 -23.56
C LEU A 590 -13.77 -17.20 -22.30
N LEU A 591 -15.05 -17.53 -22.14
CA LEU A 591 -15.81 -17.09 -20.98
C LEU A 591 -15.31 -17.73 -19.70
N CYS A 592 -14.78 -18.96 -19.76
CA CYS A 592 -14.14 -19.61 -18.60
C CYS A 592 -12.85 -18.91 -18.17
N ARG A 593 -12.35 -17.96 -18.97
CA ARG A 593 -11.12 -17.18 -18.76
C ARG A 593 -11.38 -15.69 -18.56
N SER A 594 -12.64 -15.27 -18.48
CA SER A 594 -12.99 -13.85 -18.44
C SER A 594 -12.91 -13.22 -17.05
N TRP A 595 -12.54 -13.98 -16.01
CA TRP A 595 -12.23 -13.42 -14.70
C TRP A 595 -10.80 -12.91 -14.68
N LEU A 596 -10.62 -11.64 -15.05
CA LEU A 596 -9.36 -10.93 -14.92
C LEU A 596 -9.54 -9.82 -13.88
N SER A 597 -9.12 -10.13 -12.65
CA SER A 597 -9.24 -9.23 -11.52
C SER A 597 -8.03 -9.37 -10.60
N LEU A 598 -7.74 -8.30 -9.87
CA LEU A 598 -6.77 -8.33 -8.77
C LEU A 598 -7.30 -9.07 -7.54
N ASP A 599 -8.63 -9.24 -7.44
CA ASP A 599 -9.30 -9.91 -6.32
C ASP A 599 -9.81 -11.30 -6.75
N ALA A 600 -9.75 -12.27 -5.84
CA ALA A 600 -10.46 -13.53 -6.00
C ALA A 600 -11.97 -13.32 -5.90
N LEU A 601 -12.73 -14.13 -6.66
CA LEU A 601 -14.19 -14.04 -6.67
C LEU A 601 -14.81 -14.84 -5.52
N THR A 602 -15.73 -14.23 -4.78
CA THR A 602 -16.51 -14.91 -3.73
C THR A 602 -17.97 -15.09 -4.14
N VAL A 603 -18.63 -16.10 -3.57
CA VAL A 603 -20.05 -16.37 -3.82
C VAL A 603 -20.91 -15.16 -3.46
N ASP A 604 -20.69 -14.55 -2.29
CA ASP A 604 -21.54 -13.47 -1.81
C ASP A 604 -21.34 -12.18 -2.64
N ARG A 605 -20.11 -11.91 -3.09
CA ARG A 605 -19.83 -10.81 -4.02
C ARG A 605 -20.55 -11.02 -5.35
N LEU A 606 -20.44 -12.22 -5.93
CA LEU A 606 -21.08 -12.56 -7.19
C LEU A 606 -22.62 -12.51 -7.10
N ALA A 607 -23.17 -13.03 -6.00
CA ALA A 607 -24.60 -13.04 -5.73
C ALA A 607 -25.16 -11.61 -5.60
N THR A 608 -24.45 -10.75 -4.86
CA THR A 608 -24.83 -9.35 -4.68
C THR A 608 -24.82 -8.59 -6.01
N VAL A 609 -23.74 -8.75 -6.80
CA VAL A 609 -23.61 -8.14 -8.13
C VAL A 609 -24.77 -8.56 -9.02
N LEU A 610 -25.01 -9.86 -9.16
CA LEU A 610 -26.11 -10.39 -9.98
C LEU A 610 -27.46 -9.81 -9.56
N HIS A 611 -27.78 -9.90 -8.27
CA HIS A 611 -29.08 -9.50 -7.75
C HIS A 611 -29.35 -8.00 -7.90
N LEU A 612 -28.35 -7.14 -7.63
CA LEU A 612 -28.50 -5.69 -7.79
C LEU A 612 -28.49 -5.26 -9.27
N SER A 613 -27.73 -5.93 -10.14
CA SER A 613 -27.77 -5.67 -11.58
C SER A 613 -29.10 -6.07 -12.21
N LEU A 614 -29.73 -7.17 -11.77
CA LEU A 614 -31.08 -7.55 -12.18
C LEU A 614 -32.13 -6.50 -11.75
N LYS A 615 -32.01 -5.95 -10.54
CA LYS A 615 -32.86 -4.83 -10.10
C LYS A 615 -32.66 -3.58 -10.95
N SER A 616 -31.41 -3.26 -11.30
CA SER A 616 -31.09 -2.14 -12.20
C SER A 616 -31.72 -2.34 -13.59
N LEU A 617 -31.67 -3.55 -14.14
CA LEU A 617 -32.35 -3.89 -15.38
C LEU A 617 -33.87 -3.67 -15.28
N GLY A 618 -34.50 -4.10 -14.19
CA GLY A 618 -35.93 -3.86 -13.95
C GLY A 618 -36.30 -2.37 -13.91
N ASN A 619 -35.48 -1.56 -13.24
CA ASN A 619 -35.66 -0.11 -13.20
C ASN A 619 -35.52 0.53 -14.60
N PHE A 620 -34.52 0.11 -15.36
CA PHE A 620 -34.23 0.66 -16.68
C PHE A 620 -35.30 0.28 -17.70
N THR A 621 -35.69 -0.99 -17.75
CA THR A 621 -36.79 -1.46 -18.61
C THR A 621 -38.10 -0.75 -18.27
N THR A 622 -38.42 -0.57 -16.98
CA THR A 622 -39.59 0.21 -16.55
C THR A 622 -39.54 1.66 -17.06
N ALA A 623 -38.37 2.31 -17.00
CA ALA A 623 -38.19 3.67 -17.51
C ALA A 623 -38.43 3.74 -19.03
N LEU A 624 -37.90 2.78 -19.79
CA LEU A 624 -38.11 2.70 -21.24
C LEU A 624 -39.57 2.41 -21.61
N THR A 625 -40.24 1.50 -20.90
CA THR A 625 -41.64 1.15 -21.14
C THR A 625 -42.56 2.36 -20.95
N ARG A 626 -42.26 3.25 -19.99
CA ARG A 626 -43.02 4.49 -19.76
C ARG A 626 -42.98 5.46 -20.94
N GLU A 627 -41.90 5.48 -21.72
CA GLU A 627 -41.77 6.37 -22.89
C GLU A 627 -42.55 5.84 -24.11
N GLY A 628 -42.91 4.55 -24.13
CA GLY A 628 -43.72 3.95 -25.20
C GLY A 628 -42.98 3.70 -26.52
N GLY A 629 -43.74 3.32 -27.56
CA GLY A 629 -43.22 3.10 -28.92
C GLY A 629 -42.06 2.10 -28.99
N THR A 630 -41.06 2.42 -29.80
CA THR A 630 -39.86 1.58 -30.01
C THR A 630 -39.09 1.30 -28.72
N PHE A 631 -39.07 2.21 -27.75
CA PHE A 631 -38.36 2.00 -26.48
C PHE A 631 -39.05 0.96 -25.58
N ALA A 632 -40.38 0.93 -25.58
CA ALA A 632 -41.13 -0.11 -24.87
C ALA A 632 -40.94 -1.50 -25.51
N GLU A 633 -40.78 -1.57 -26.84
CA GLU A 633 -40.46 -2.80 -27.56
C GLU A 633 -39.03 -3.28 -27.26
N ILE A 634 -38.04 -2.38 -27.30
CA ILE A 634 -36.65 -2.68 -26.90
C ILE A 634 -36.59 -3.23 -25.48
N ALA A 635 -37.31 -2.60 -24.54
CA ALA A 635 -37.38 -3.04 -23.15
C ALA A 635 -37.96 -4.45 -23.00
N ARG A 636 -39.08 -4.73 -23.71
CA ARG A 636 -39.75 -6.03 -23.67
C ARG A 636 -38.86 -7.13 -24.23
N ASN A 637 -38.30 -6.92 -25.42
CA ASN A 637 -37.44 -7.90 -26.09
C ASN A 637 -36.19 -8.20 -25.24
N GLY A 638 -35.60 -7.18 -24.62
CA GLY A 638 -34.46 -7.35 -23.72
C GLY A 638 -34.81 -8.14 -22.45
N ALA A 639 -35.96 -7.84 -21.83
CA ALA A 639 -36.42 -8.52 -20.63
C ALA A 639 -36.81 -10.00 -20.88
N GLU A 640 -37.52 -10.28 -21.97
CA GLU A 640 -37.93 -11.63 -22.37
C GLU A 640 -36.73 -12.52 -22.69
N SER A 641 -35.73 -11.99 -23.43
CA SER A 641 -34.49 -12.72 -23.73
C SER A 641 -33.74 -13.12 -22.46
N ILE A 642 -33.58 -12.22 -21.48
CA ILE A 642 -32.89 -12.53 -20.23
C ILE A 642 -33.70 -13.51 -19.36
N SER A 643 -35.02 -13.36 -19.32
CA SER A 643 -35.90 -14.26 -18.57
C SER A 643 -35.82 -15.69 -19.12
N HIS A 644 -35.83 -15.83 -20.45
CA HIS A 644 -35.70 -17.11 -21.15
C HIS A 644 -34.33 -17.77 -20.91
N ASP A 645 -33.23 -17.04 -21.14
CA ASP A 645 -31.88 -17.63 -21.15
C ASP A 645 -31.37 -18.01 -19.75
N TYR A 646 -31.90 -17.39 -18.69
CA TYR A 646 -31.46 -17.61 -17.30
C TYR A 646 -32.53 -18.21 -16.39
N GLY A 647 -33.73 -18.51 -16.91
CA GLY A 647 -34.83 -19.07 -16.14
C GLY A 647 -35.30 -18.15 -15.00
N LEU A 648 -35.37 -16.85 -15.25
CA LEU A 648 -35.67 -15.82 -14.25
C LEU A 648 -37.03 -15.16 -14.50
N ASP A 649 -37.76 -14.86 -13.43
CA ASP A 649 -38.87 -13.91 -13.45
C ASP A 649 -38.39 -12.55 -12.94
N LEU A 650 -38.17 -11.60 -13.86
CA LEU A 650 -37.74 -10.23 -13.54
C LEU A 650 -38.77 -9.44 -12.72
N SER A 651 -40.04 -9.86 -12.71
CA SER A 651 -41.10 -9.24 -11.90
C SER A 651 -41.15 -9.79 -10.47
N ASN A 652 -40.54 -10.94 -10.21
CA ASN A 652 -40.55 -11.63 -8.93
C ASN A 652 -39.20 -12.33 -8.64
N LEU A 653 -38.16 -11.53 -8.47
CA LEU A 653 -36.82 -12.05 -8.15
C LEU A 653 -36.78 -12.68 -6.74
N PRO A 654 -35.99 -13.74 -6.51
CA PRO A 654 -35.78 -14.29 -5.17
C PRO A 654 -35.27 -13.22 -4.19
N VAL A 655 -35.80 -13.23 -2.96
CA VAL A 655 -35.42 -12.25 -1.92
C VAL A 655 -33.96 -12.39 -1.52
N SER A 656 -33.47 -13.63 -1.45
CA SER A 656 -32.06 -13.94 -1.19
C SER A 656 -31.24 -13.80 -2.48
N ALA A 657 -30.21 -12.95 -2.43
CA ALA A 657 -29.25 -12.81 -3.53
C ALA A 657 -28.54 -14.13 -3.85
N ARG A 658 -28.25 -14.94 -2.83
CA ARG A 658 -27.57 -16.23 -2.97
C ARG A 658 -28.47 -17.26 -3.65
N ASP A 659 -29.75 -17.30 -3.29
CA ASP A 659 -30.73 -18.23 -3.91
C ASP A 659 -30.97 -17.86 -5.37
N CYS A 660 -30.99 -16.55 -5.67
CA CYS A 660 -31.03 -16.05 -7.04
C CYS A 660 -29.84 -16.55 -7.86
N LEU A 661 -28.62 -16.39 -7.33
CA LEU A 661 -27.41 -16.88 -7.99
C LEU A 661 -27.44 -18.40 -8.17
N GLU A 662 -27.80 -19.16 -7.13
CA GLU A 662 -27.90 -20.62 -7.17
C GLU A 662 -28.86 -21.07 -8.29
N SER A 663 -30.04 -20.47 -8.38
CA SER A 663 -31.04 -20.79 -9.41
C SER A 663 -30.51 -20.52 -10.81
N VAL A 664 -29.88 -19.37 -11.03
CA VAL A 664 -29.35 -18.94 -12.33
C VAL A 664 -28.18 -19.84 -12.76
N VAL A 665 -27.24 -20.10 -11.85
CA VAL A 665 -26.08 -20.97 -12.13
C VAL A 665 -26.53 -22.40 -12.39
N LYS A 666 -27.47 -22.93 -11.59
CA LYS A 666 -28.00 -24.28 -11.78
C LYS A 666 -28.71 -24.43 -13.13
N THR A 667 -29.50 -23.43 -13.51
CA THR A 667 -30.19 -23.41 -14.81
C THR A 667 -29.21 -23.38 -15.97
N ALA A 668 -28.17 -22.53 -15.88
CA ALA A 668 -27.23 -22.31 -16.97
C ALA A 668 -26.13 -23.40 -17.08
N THR A 669 -25.77 -24.06 -15.98
CA THR A 669 -24.59 -24.96 -15.92
C THR A 669 -24.90 -26.38 -15.46
N ASN A 670 -26.11 -26.63 -14.97
CA ASN A 670 -26.51 -27.88 -14.30
C ASN A 670 -25.63 -28.26 -13.08
N LYS A 671 -24.97 -27.27 -12.46
CA LYS A 671 -24.16 -27.42 -11.23
C LYS A 671 -24.70 -26.53 -10.11
N THR A 672 -24.43 -26.90 -8.86
CA THR A 672 -24.82 -26.11 -7.68
C THR A 672 -23.65 -25.27 -7.17
N LEU A 673 -23.89 -24.16 -6.46
CA LEU A 673 -22.77 -23.37 -5.92
C LEU A 673 -21.93 -24.18 -4.93
N SER A 674 -22.56 -25.07 -4.15
CA SER A 674 -21.84 -25.95 -3.21
C SER A 674 -20.75 -26.76 -3.91
N THR A 675 -21.07 -27.39 -5.05
CA THR A 675 -20.12 -28.16 -5.85
C THR A 675 -19.03 -27.31 -6.50
N LEU A 676 -19.28 -26.02 -6.75
CA LEU A 676 -18.31 -25.13 -7.39
C LEU A 676 -17.29 -24.56 -6.41
N VAL A 677 -17.65 -24.39 -5.14
CA VAL A 677 -16.75 -23.87 -4.10
C VAL A 677 -15.70 -24.90 -3.68
N GLU A 678 -15.99 -26.19 -3.86
CA GLU A 678 -15.03 -27.28 -3.59
C GLU A 678 -13.87 -27.32 -4.60
N SER A 679 -14.07 -26.75 -5.80
CA SER A 679 -13.04 -26.59 -6.83
C SER A 679 -12.35 -25.24 -6.68
N GLU A 680 -11.02 -25.22 -6.63
CA GLU A 680 -10.19 -24.01 -6.42
C GLU A 680 -10.62 -22.81 -7.28
N PHE A 681 -10.91 -23.04 -8.57
CA PHE A 681 -11.36 -22.01 -9.52
C PHE A 681 -12.79 -22.24 -10.03
N GLY A 682 -13.60 -23.04 -9.35
CA GLY A 682 -14.92 -23.46 -9.85
C GLY A 682 -15.89 -22.28 -10.03
N ILE A 683 -15.85 -21.30 -9.11
CA ILE A 683 -16.65 -20.07 -9.21
C ILE A 683 -16.24 -19.24 -10.43
N GLU A 684 -14.94 -19.03 -10.64
CA GLU A 684 -14.39 -18.24 -11.74
C GLU A 684 -14.67 -18.86 -13.11
N THR A 685 -14.64 -20.19 -13.20
CA THR A 685 -14.74 -20.92 -14.47
C THR A 685 -16.17 -21.33 -14.83
N ASN A 686 -17.09 -21.43 -13.87
CA ASN A 686 -18.46 -21.92 -14.12
C ASN A 686 -19.54 -20.90 -13.74
N ALA A 687 -19.42 -20.18 -12.61
CA ALA A 687 -20.46 -19.24 -12.17
C ALA A 687 -20.28 -17.84 -12.78
N TRP A 688 -19.05 -17.32 -12.78
CA TRP A 688 -18.73 -16.01 -13.36
C TRP A 688 -19.16 -15.87 -14.84
N PRO A 689 -18.91 -16.83 -15.74
CA PRO A 689 -19.34 -16.74 -17.14
C PRO A 689 -20.82 -16.43 -17.31
N VAL A 690 -21.67 -16.98 -16.43
CA VAL A 690 -23.12 -16.79 -16.44
C VAL A 690 -23.47 -15.34 -16.09
N VAL A 691 -22.91 -14.83 -14.99
CA VAL A 691 -23.15 -13.44 -14.55
C VAL A 691 -22.54 -12.44 -15.54
N TYR A 692 -21.36 -12.74 -16.08
CA TYR A 692 -20.65 -11.87 -17.01
C TYR A 692 -21.45 -11.65 -18.31
N ARG A 693 -22.01 -12.72 -18.88
CA ARG A 693 -22.91 -12.63 -20.06
C ARG A 693 -24.15 -11.80 -19.76
N LEU A 694 -24.76 -11.97 -18.59
CA LEU A 694 -25.93 -11.20 -18.17
C LEU A 694 -25.61 -9.70 -18.06
N LEU A 695 -24.51 -9.35 -17.39
CA LEU A 695 -24.07 -7.96 -17.27
C LEU A 695 -23.80 -7.31 -18.62
N TYR A 696 -23.27 -8.07 -19.58
CA TYR A 696 -23.06 -7.59 -20.93
C TYR A 696 -24.35 -7.40 -21.73
N ARG A 697 -25.35 -8.28 -21.58
CA ARG A 697 -26.67 -8.09 -22.18
C ARG A 697 -27.31 -6.81 -21.67
N LEU A 698 -27.20 -6.54 -20.36
CA LEU A 698 -27.64 -5.29 -19.75
C LEU A 698 -26.88 -4.09 -20.34
N ALA A 699 -25.55 -4.14 -20.41
CA ALA A 699 -24.73 -3.09 -20.99
C ALA A 699 -25.07 -2.81 -22.46
N SER A 700 -25.33 -3.87 -23.23
CA SER A 700 -25.69 -3.81 -24.65
C SER A 700 -27.07 -3.20 -24.84
N LEU A 701 -28.05 -3.56 -24.00
CA LEU A 701 -29.39 -2.96 -24.00
C LEU A 701 -29.31 -1.45 -23.77
N ARG A 702 -28.55 -1.00 -22.76
CA ARG A 702 -28.29 0.43 -22.51
C ARG A 702 -27.66 1.08 -23.74
N GLN A 703 -26.68 0.43 -24.36
CA GLN A 703 -25.95 0.99 -25.48
C GLN A 703 -26.84 1.16 -26.73
N ILE A 704 -27.77 0.23 -26.98
CA ILE A 704 -28.77 0.34 -28.05
C ILE A 704 -29.61 1.60 -27.86
N VAL A 705 -30.16 1.80 -26.66
CA VAL A 705 -30.97 3.00 -26.34
C VAL A 705 -30.13 4.28 -26.51
N ARG A 706 -28.92 4.30 -25.95
CA ARG A 706 -28.03 5.46 -26.05
C ARG A 706 -27.69 5.80 -27.51
N ALA A 707 -27.42 4.80 -28.35
CA ALA A 707 -27.13 4.99 -29.76
C ALA A 707 -28.33 5.58 -30.53
N LEU A 708 -29.54 5.08 -30.26
CA LEU A 708 -30.77 5.63 -30.85
C LEU A 708 -30.98 7.09 -30.44
N VAL A 709 -30.80 7.43 -29.16
CA VAL A 709 -30.95 8.80 -28.66
C VAL A 709 -29.95 9.78 -29.28
N LEU A 710 -28.71 9.32 -29.53
CA LEU A 710 -27.65 10.11 -30.16
C LEU A 710 -27.79 10.23 -31.67
N SER A 711 -28.55 9.33 -32.30
CA SER A 711 -28.88 9.42 -33.72
C SER A 711 -29.93 10.51 -34.02
N ASP A 712 -30.12 10.81 -35.30
CA ASP A 712 -31.16 11.75 -35.76
C ASP A 712 -32.58 11.17 -35.66
N SER A 713 -32.74 9.91 -35.22
CA SER A 713 -34.06 9.25 -35.13
C SER A 713 -34.96 9.79 -34.00
N VAL A 714 -34.37 10.37 -32.95
CA VAL A 714 -35.12 11.02 -31.87
C VAL A 714 -34.97 12.53 -32.06
N THR A 715 -36.08 13.27 -32.19
CA THR A 715 -36.05 14.74 -32.35
C THR A 715 -36.56 15.49 -31.11
N ASP A 716 -37.38 14.85 -30.28
CA ASP A 716 -37.88 15.43 -29.03
C ASP A 716 -36.78 15.57 -27.97
N ARG A 717 -36.49 16.82 -27.61
CA ARG A 717 -35.46 17.18 -26.63
C ARG A 717 -35.77 16.70 -25.21
N GLN A 718 -37.03 16.68 -24.79
CA GLN A 718 -37.41 16.20 -23.45
C GLN A 718 -37.29 14.68 -23.35
N LEU A 719 -37.75 13.97 -24.38
CA LEU A 719 -37.56 12.52 -24.50
C LEU A 719 -36.07 12.16 -24.49
N LYS A 720 -35.22 12.89 -25.26
CA LYS A 720 -33.75 12.71 -25.20
C LYS A 720 -33.21 12.85 -23.79
N SER A 721 -33.63 13.87 -23.04
CA SER A 721 -33.16 14.09 -21.65
C SER A 721 -33.48 12.89 -20.76
N ARG A 722 -34.76 12.46 -20.73
CA ARG A 722 -35.20 11.36 -19.87
C ARG A 722 -34.52 10.03 -20.19
N LEU A 723 -34.34 9.72 -21.48
CA LEU A 723 -33.65 8.49 -21.90
C LEU A 723 -32.15 8.53 -21.57
N MET A 724 -31.50 9.68 -21.73
CA MET A 724 -30.10 9.86 -21.31
C MET A 724 -29.97 9.76 -19.79
N GLU A 725 -30.87 10.37 -19.03
CA GLU A 725 -30.93 10.25 -17.57
C GLU A 725 -31.11 8.80 -17.12
N ALA A 726 -31.97 8.02 -17.78
CA ALA A 726 -32.10 6.59 -17.50
C ALA A 726 -30.79 5.82 -17.79
N CYS A 727 -30.13 6.11 -18.92
CA CYS A 727 -28.85 5.49 -19.28
C CYS A 727 -27.71 5.85 -18.32
N ASP A 728 -27.67 7.11 -17.87
CA ASP A 728 -26.66 7.62 -16.94
C ASP A 728 -26.93 7.14 -15.52
N ARG A 729 -28.19 7.07 -15.07
CA ARG A 729 -28.57 6.49 -13.77
C ARG A 729 -28.13 5.02 -13.66
N MET A 730 -28.39 4.22 -14.68
CA MET A 730 -27.94 2.82 -14.71
C MET A 730 -26.41 2.73 -14.56
N ARG A 731 -25.66 3.55 -15.30
CA ARG A 731 -24.18 3.56 -15.29
C ARG A 731 -23.61 4.07 -13.96
N ASP A 732 -24.06 5.22 -13.50
CA ASP A 732 -23.39 6.03 -12.48
C ASP A 732 -23.97 5.82 -11.06
N VAL A 733 -25.13 5.17 -10.93
CA VAL A 733 -25.81 4.99 -9.64
C VAL A 733 -26.10 3.52 -9.40
N ASP A 734 -26.93 2.90 -10.24
CA ASP A 734 -27.46 1.57 -9.95
C ASP A 734 -26.37 0.50 -10.02
N LEU A 735 -25.57 0.48 -11.10
CA LEU A 735 -24.46 -0.47 -11.27
C LEU A 735 -23.28 -0.17 -10.34
N VAL A 736 -23.01 1.10 -10.06
CA VAL A 736 -22.00 1.52 -9.06
C VAL A 736 -22.32 0.91 -7.70
N THR A 737 -23.59 0.98 -7.28
CA THR A 737 -24.06 0.38 -6.02
C THR A 737 -23.92 -1.14 -6.03
N ALA A 738 -24.05 -1.76 -7.20
CA ALA A 738 -23.83 -3.20 -7.39
C ALA A 738 -22.35 -3.61 -7.40
N GLY A 739 -21.39 -2.67 -7.36
CA GLY A 739 -19.98 -2.98 -7.54
C GLY A 739 -19.58 -3.22 -9.00
N VAL A 740 -20.38 -2.74 -9.96
CA VAL A 740 -20.13 -2.92 -11.39
C VAL A 740 -19.72 -1.58 -12.01
N ARG A 741 -18.49 -1.53 -12.53
CA ARG A 741 -18.03 -0.41 -13.34
C ARG A 741 -18.48 -0.61 -14.77
N LEU A 742 -19.15 0.41 -15.30
CA LEU A 742 -19.53 0.50 -16.70
C LEU A 742 -18.95 1.79 -17.29
N GLN A 743 -17.96 1.68 -18.18
CA GLN A 743 -17.26 2.86 -18.72
C GLN A 743 -17.38 2.94 -20.24
N ASP A 744 -17.91 4.05 -20.73
CA ASP A 744 -18.05 4.30 -22.16
C ASP A 744 -16.67 4.47 -22.83
N ARG A 745 -16.51 3.94 -24.05
CA ARG A 745 -15.27 4.11 -24.81
C ARG A 745 -15.19 5.52 -25.40
N THR A 746 -14.14 6.28 -25.07
CA THR A 746 -13.86 7.62 -25.61
C THR A 746 -12.50 7.60 -26.31
N GLY A 747 -12.43 7.56 -27.65
CA GLY A 747 -11.10 7.67 -28.27
C GLY A 747 -10.90 7.38 -29.76
N VAL A 748 -11.82 6.74 -30.49
CA VAL A 748 -11.52 6.42 -31.89
C VAL A 748 -12.00 7.53 -32.83
N GLN A 749 -11.13 8.52 -33.09
CA GLN A 749 -11.33 9.43 -34.21
C GLN A 749 -11.20 8.63 -35.52
N GLY A 750 -12.26 8.59 -36.33
CA GLY A 750 -12.17 8.16 -37.74
C GLY A 750 -12.75 6.81 -38.12
N VAL A 751 -13.44 6.08 -37.23
CA VAL A 751 -14.25 4.92 -37.65
C VAL A 751 -15.70 5.39 -37.86
N SER A 752 -16.16 5.25 -39.10
CA SER A 752 -17.49 5.60 -39.59
C SER A 752 -18.62 5.16 -38.64
N ALA A 753 -19.44 6.13 -38.23
CA ALA A 753 -20.83 6.01 -37.76
C ALA A 753 -21.19 4.82 -36.83
N ALA A 754 -21.15 5.09 -35.53
CA ALA A 754 -22.29 4.96 -34.61
C ALA A 754 -22.95 3.58 -34.37
N PHE A 755 -22.35 2.46 -34.79
CA PHE A 755 -22.73 1.13 -34.30
C PHE A 755 -21.65 0.55 -33.37
N LEU A 756 -22.07 0.14 -32.16
CA LEU A 756 -21.62 -1.10 -31.52
C LEU A 756 -20.18 -1.18 -30.96
N GLN A 757 -19.77 -0.32 -30.03
CA GLN A 757 -18.78 -0.78 -29.04
C GLN A 757 -19.40 -0.76 -27.65
N THR A 758 -19.61 -1.96 -27.10
CA THR A 758 -20.11 -2.14 -25.73
C THR A 758 -19.13 -1.47 -24.76
N PRO A 759 -19.63 -0.71 -23.76
CA PRO A 759 -18.80 -0.11 -22.72
C PRO A 759 -17.95 -1.17 -22.00
N TYR A 760 -16.84 -0.74 -21.43
CA TYR A 760 -16.02 -1.57 -20.55
C TYR A 760 -16.83 -1.99 -19.33
N LEU A 761 -16.75 -3.27 -19.00
CA LEU A 761 -17.48 -3.87 -17.89
C LEU A 761 -16.49 -4.57 -16.97
N GLY A 762 -16.60 -4.31 -15.66
CA GLY A 762 -15.80 -4.98 -14.65
C GLY A 762 -16.46 -4.91 -13.27
N ILE A 763 -16.13 -5.88 -12.41
CA ILE A 763 -16.53 -5.84 -10.99
C ILE A 763 -15.42 -5.16 -10.20
N VAL A 764 -15.75 -4.03 -9.58
CA VAL A 764 -14.88 -3.30 -8.66
C VAL A 764 -15.43 -3.48 -7.24
N ASP A 765 -14.60 -3.27 -6.22
CA ASP A 765 -15.12 -3.11 -4.87
C ASP A 765 -16.09 -1.91 -4.80
N PRO A 766 -17.33 -2.08 -4.29
CA PRO A 766 -18.30 -0.99 -4.16
C PRO A 766 -17.78 0.21 -3.36
N THR A 767 -16.90 0.00 -2.38
CA THR A 767 -16.31 1.08 -1.57
C THR A 767 -15.40 1.97 -2.40
N ILE A 768 -14.58 1.39 -3.30
CA ILE A 768 -13.73 2.13 -4.23
C ILE A 768 -14.60 2.96 -5.19
N LEU A 769 -15.67 2.38 -5.73
CA LEU A 769 -16.58 3.12 -6.61
C LEU A 769 -17.30 4.25 -5.87
N ALA A 770 -17.70 4.02 -4.61
CA ALA A 770 -18.30 5.06 -3.77
C ALA A 770 -17.32 6.21 -3.50
N GLU A 771 -16.05 5.90 -3.18
CA GLU A 771 -14.98 6.90 -3.04
C GLU A 771 -14.81 7.73 -4.32
N GLU A 772 -14.75 7.09 -5.49
CA GLU A 772 -14.61 7.77 -6.77
C GLU A 772 -15.79 8.71 -7.06
N VAL A 773 -17.02 8.27 -6.76
CA VAL A 773 -18.23 9.11 -6.89
C VAL A 773 -18.16 10.31 -5.94
N MET A 774 -17.78 10.09 -4.68
CA MET A 774 -17.60 11.18 -3.70
C MET A 774 -16.54 12.19 -4.17
N GLN A 775 -15.40 11.71 -4.65
CA GLN A 775 -14.33 12.56 -5.17
C GLN A 775 -14.75 13.33 -6.42
N LYS A 776 -15.46 12.68 -7.35
CA LYS A 776 -16.02 13.33 -8.54
C LYS A 776 -16.98 14.45 -8.14
N ASN A 777 -17.90 14.18 -7.22
CA ASN A 777 -18.84 15.18 -6.70
C ASN A 777 -18.11 16.35 -6.04
N LYS A 778 -17.07 16.08 -5.24
CA LYS A 778 -16.22 17.10 -4.63
C LYS A 778 -15.54 17.98 -5.68
N ARG A 779 -14.88 17.37 -6.67
CA ARG A 779 -14.21 18.10 -7.77
C ARG A 779 -15.21 18.92 -8.60
N GLU A 780 -16.41 18.39 -8.83
CA GLU A 780 -17.47 19.13 -9.51
C GLU A 780 -17.98 20.31 -8.69
N ALA A 781 -18.13 20.16 -7.37
CA ALA A 781 -18.49 21.24 -6.45
C ALA A 781 -17.41 22.33 -6.46
N GLU A 782 -16.13 21.97 -6.28
CA GLU A 782 -15.00 22.89 -6.35
C GLU A 782 -14.96 23.64 -7.71
N ARG A 783 -15.20 22.92 -8.81
CA ARG A 783 -15.26 23.53 -10.15
C ARG A 783 -16.46 24.46 -10.31
N ARG A 784 -17.61 24.15 -9.71
CA ARG A 784 -18.80 25.03 -9.69
C ARG A 784 -18.53 26.28 -8.87
N GLU A 785 -17.93 26.15 -7.70
CA GLU A 785 -17.51 27.27 -6.85
C GLU A 785 -16.48 28.16 -7.57
N ALA A 786 -15.45 27.56 -8.18
CA ALA A 786 -14.45 28.31 -8.96
C ALA A 786 -15.10 29.05 -10.15
N LYS A 787 -16.04 28.41 -10.86
CA LYS A 787 -16.81 29.07 -11.93
C LYS A 787 -17.69 30.19 -11.40
N ALA A 788 -18.37 29.99 -10.27
CA ALA A 788 -19.22 30.99 -9.64
C ALA A 788 -18.40 32.20 -9.15
N HIS A 789 -17.25 31.96 -8.51
CA HIS A 789 -16.31 32.99 -8.10
C HIS A 789 -15.77 33.77 -9.30
N GLN A 790 -15.38 33.08 -10.38
CA GLN A 790 -14.94 33.73 -11.62
C GLN A 790 -16.07 34.53 -12.30
N ALA A 791 -17.30 34.06 -12.24
CA ALA A 791 -18.47 34.78 -12.76
C ALA A 791 -18.76 36.04 -11.92
N ALA A 792 -18.69 35.95 -10.59
CA ALA A 792 -18.84 37.08 -9.68
C ALA A 792 -17.77 38.15 -9.92
N LEU A 793 -16.50 37.77 -10.05
CA LEU A 793 -15.40 38.68 -10.41
C LEU A 793 -15.66 39.38 -11.76
N LYS A 794 -16.13 38.65 -12.78
CA LYS A 794 -16.47 39.24 -14.08
C LYS A 794 -17.65 40.22 -13.99
N GLN A 795 -18.65 39.91 -13.14
CA GLN A 795 -19.80 40.79 -12.90
C GLN A 795 -19.39 42.06 -12.16
N GLU A 796 -18.51 41.96 -11.17
CA GLU A 796 -17.95 43.09 -10.43
C GLU A 796 -17.09 43.98 -11.34
N GLN A 797 -16.18 43.39 -12.12
CA GLN A 797 -15.40 44.12 -13.13
C GLN A 797 -16.30 44.82 -14.17
N GLY A 798 -17.45 44.21 -14.51
CA GLY A 798 -18.44 44.79 -15.42
C GLY A 798 -19.24 45.95 -14.84
N ARG A 799 -19.18 46.24 -13.52
CA ARG A 799 -19.89 47.38 -12.92
C ARG A 799 -19.33 48.72 -13.37
N GLN A 800 -18.01 48.80 -13.55
CA GLN A 800 -17.35 50.02 -13.99
C GLN A 800 -17.69 50.30 -15.46
N SER A 801 -18.19 51.50 -15.74
CA SER A 801 -18.45 51.90 -17.12
C SER A 801 -17.13 52.05 -17.89
N PRO A 802 -17.10 51.77 -19.21
CA PRO A 802 -15.88 51.93 -20.00
C PRO A 802 -15.36 53.38 -20.00
N SER A 803 -16.24 54.38 -19.83
CA SER A 803 -15.88 55.79 -19.77
C SER A 803 -15.22 56.24 -18.45
N GLU A 804 -15.37 55.46 -17.38
CA GLU A 804 -14.74 55.73 -16.07
C GLU A 804 -13.45 54.93 -15.87
N MET A 805 -13.24 53.86 -16.67
CA MET A 805 -12.13 52.90 -16.55
C MET A 805 -10.74 53.54 -16.43
N PHE A 806 -10.47 54.59 -17.21
CA PHE A 806 -9.17 55.25 -17.23
C PHE A 806 -9.13 56.55 -16.43
N ARG A 807 -10.28 57.17 -16.14
CA ARG A 807 -10.35 58.49 -15.47
C ARG A 807 -9.82 58.48 -14.05
N HIS A 808 -9.85 57.33 -13.39
CA HIS A 808 -9.29 57.15 -12.05
C HIS A 808 -7.77 56.89 -12.03
N GLN A 809 -7.12 56.76 -13.19
CA GLN A 809 -5.68 56.51 -13.32
C GLN A 809 -4.92 57.83 -13.54
N THR A 810 -5.11 58.79 -12.63
CA THR A 810 -4.50 60.13 -12.70
C THR A 810 -2.98 60.10 -12.50
N ASP A 811 -2.45 59.00 -11.98
CA ASP A 811 -1.02 58.68 -11.91
C ASP A 811 -0.41 58.36 -13.28
N LYS A 812 -1.24 58.05 -14.29
CA LYS A 812 -0.80 57.61 -15.62
C LYS A 812 -1.26 58.51 -16.75
N TYR A 813 -2.35 59.24 -16.57
CA TYR A 813 -2.99 60.03 -17.62
C TYR A 813 -3.47 61.37 -17.09
N SER A 814 -3.16 62.44 -17.79
CA SER A 814 -3.51 63.82 -17.41
C SER A 814 -4.74 64.37 -18.14
N GLN A 815 -5.07 63.86 -19.34
CA GLN A 815 -6.19 64.32 -20.15
C GLN A 815 -6.95 63.18 -20.81
N PHE A 816 -8.26 63.37 -21.00
CA PHE A 816 -9.17 62.36 -21.54
C PHE A 816 -10.13 62.97 -22.58
N ASP A 817 -10.58 62.17 -23.52
CA ASP A 817 -11.60 62.58 -24.51
C ASP A 817 -13.04 62.47 -23.96
N ALA A 818 -14.02 62.83 -24.80
CA ALA A 818 -15.45 62.77 -24.48
C ALA A 818 -15.94 61.36 -24.13
N LYS A 819 -15.24 60.30 -24.58
CA LYS A 819 -15.56 58.90 -24.28
C LYS A 819 -14.85 58.39 -23.03
N GLY A 820 -13.97 59.19 -22.42
CA GLY A 820 -13.17 58.83 -21.25
C GLY A 820 -11.85 58.11 -21.59
N MET A 821 -11.42 58.14 -22.85
CA MET A 821 -10.15 57.58 -23.30
C MET A 821 -9.00 58.55 -23.04
N PRO A 822 -7.85 58.09 -22.52
CA PRO A 822 -6.67 58.94 -22.33
C PRO A 822 -6.16 59.54 -23.65
N THR A 823 -5.86 60.83 -23.64
CA THR A 823 -5.23 61.55 -24.77
C THR A 823 -3.78 61.94 -24.46
N HIS A 824 -3.45 62.18 -23.19
CA HIS A 824 -2.11 62.57 -22.74
C HIS A 824 -1.67 61.71 -21.54
N ASP A 825 -0.37 61.45 -21.43
CA ASP A 825 0.25 60.75 -20.30
C ASP A 825 0.34 61.63 -19.04
N ALA A 826 0.90 61.11 -17.96
CA ALA A 826 1.00 61.81 -16.66
C ALA A 826 1.83 63.11 -16.76
N GLU A 827 2.79 63.16 -17.68
CA GLU A 827 3.67 64.29 -17.95
C GLU A 827 3.07 65.31 -18.93
N GLY A 828 1.84 65.07 -19.41
CA GLY A 828 1.11 65.98 -20.29
C GLY A 828 1.51 65.87 -21.77
N GLN A 829 2.21 64.80 -22.17
CA GLN A 829 2.56 64.55 -23.56
C GLN A 829 1.49 63.72 -24.28
N PRO A 830 1.26 63.93 -25.59
CA PRO A 830 0.26 63.18 -26.35
C PRO A 830 0.61 61.69 -26.43
N ILE A 831 -0.35 60.81 -26.14
CA ILE A 831 -0.12 59.36 -26.15
C ILE A 831 0.13 58.86 -27.60
N PRO A 832 1.19 58.06 -27.84
CA PRO A 832 1.49 57.52 -29.17
C PRO A 832 0.36 56.65 -29.74
N LYS A 833 0.17 56.70 -31.07
CA LYS A 833 -0.88 55.94 -31.80
C LYS A 833 -0.86 54.42 -31.53
N SER A 834 0.31 53.82 -31.30
CA SER A 834 0.45 52.39 -31.00
C SER A 834 -0.11 52.04 -29.61
N GLN A 835 0.04 52.92 -28.64
CA GLN A 835 -0.45 52.77 -27.27
C GLN A 835 -1.95 53.08 -27.18
N LEU A 836 -2.44 54.09 -27.93
CA LEU A 836 -3.87 54.35 -28.11
C LEU A 836 -4.63 53.12 -28.64
N LYS A 837 -4.07 52.37 -29.60
CA LYS A 837 -4.67 51.11 -30.08
C LYS A 837 -4.77 50.04 -28.99
N LYS A 838 -3.82 49.96 -28.06
CA LYS A 838 -3.88 49.02 -26.93
C LYS A 838 -4.94 49.45 -25.92
N LEU A 839 -5.01 50.74 -25.59
CA LEU A 839 -6.05 51.31 -24.73
C LEU A 839 -7.45 51.12 -25.33
N GLN A 840 -7.60 51.28 -26.65
CA GLN A 840 -8.86 51.05 -27.33
C GLN A 840 -9.33 49.59 -27.21
N LYS A 841 -8.41 48.61 -27.36
CA LYS A 841 -8.75 47.19 -27.15
C LYS A 841 -9.22 46.91 -25.72
N LEU A 842 -8.61 47.55 -24.73
CA LEU A 842 -9.01 47.43 -23.33
C LEU A 842 -10.38 48.07 -23.08
N TYR A 843 -10.62 49.26 -23.65
CA TYR A 843 -11.90 49.95 -23.63
C TYR A 843 -13.02 49.10 -24.26
N ASP A 844 -12.79 48.52 -25.45
CA ASP A 844 -13.77 47.70 -26.16
C ASP A 844 -14.07 46.40 -25.40
N ALA A 845 -13.06 45.79 -24.77
CA ALA A 845 -13.23 44.63 -23.91
C ALA A 845 -14.07 44.98 -22.68
N GLN A 846 -13.83 46.13 -22.06
CA GLN A 846 -14.61 46.62 -20.92
C GLN A 846 -16.04 46.99 -21.33
N ALA A 847 -16.25 47.59 -22.50
CA ALA A 847 -17.57 47.89 -23.03
C ALA A 847 -18.42 46.63 -23.22
N LYS A 848 -17.83 45.54 -23.72
CA LYS A 848 -18.50 44.22 -23.81
C LYS A 848 -18.86 43.64 -22.44
N ARG A 849 -17.96 43.75 -21.46
CA ARG A 849 -18.22 43.30 -20.07
C ARG A 849 -19.34 44.10 -19.42
N HIS A 850 -19.30 45.43 -19.55
CA HIS A 850 -20.31 46.34 -19.00
C HIS A 850 -21.69 46.15 -19.65
N ALA A 851 -21.76 45.96 -20.97
CA ALA A 851 -23.01 45.64 -21.65
C ALA A 851 -23.63 44.31 -21.16
N THR A 852 -22.79 43.31 -20.89
CA THR A 852 -23.24 42.03 -20.32
C THR A 852 -23.78 42.20 -18.90
N PHE A 853 -23.11 43.03 -18.07
CA PHE A 853 -23.57 43.39 -16.73
C PHE A 853 -24.94 44.09 -16.76
N LEU A 854 -25.13 45.09 -17.64
CA LEU A 854 -26.39 45.81 -17.78
C LEU A 854 -27.55 44.89 -18.21
N ARG A 855 -27.30 43.99 -19.18
CA ARG A 855 -28.29 42.99 -19.62
C ARG A 855 -28.69 42.05 -18.48
N THR A 856 -27.74 41.63 -17.67
CA THR A 856 -28.00 40.76 -16.50
C THR A 856 -28.79 41.49 -15.43
N LYS A 857 -28.48 42.77 -15.16
CA LYS A 857 -29.23 43.62 -14.23
C LYS A 857 -30.68 43.87 -14.69
N GLN A 858 -30.90 44.02 -16.00
CA GLN A 858 -32.24 44.16 -16.57
C GLN A 858 -33.08 42.88 -16.44
N LEU A 859 -32.48 41.70 -16.60
CA LEU A 859 -33.17 40.42 -16.40
C LEU A 859 -33.57 40.19 -14.94
N VAL A 860 -32.72 40.56 -13.98
CA VAL A 860 -33.03 40.42 -12.54
C VAL A 860 -34.10 41.41 -12.07
N ASN A 861 -34.17 42.59 -12.68
CA ASN A 861 -35.20 43.59 -12.38
C ASN A 861 -36.52 43.39 -13.16
N GLY A 862 -36.59 42.41 -14.06
CA GLY A 862 -37.78 42.11 -14.88
C GLY A 862 -38.69 41.00 -14.32
N ASP A 863 -38.25 40.31 -13.26
CA ASP A 863 -39.02 39.28 -12.51
C ASP A 863 -39.55 39.82 -11.15
N GLN A 864 -39.64 41.16 -11.00
CA GLN A 864 -40.35 41.81 -9.88
C GLN A 864 -41.63 42.50 -10.34
#